data_AF-A0A1W9MP42-F1
#
_entry.id   AF-A0A1W9MP42-F1
#
_cell.length_a   1.000
_cell.length_b   1.000
_cell.length_c   1.000
_cell.angle_alpha   90.00
_cell.angle_beta   90.00
_cell.angle_gamma   90.00
#
_symmetry.space_group_name_H-M   'P 1'
#
loop_
_entity.id
_entity.type
_entity.pdbx_description
1 polymer ?
#
loop_
_entity_poly.entity_id
_entity_poly.type
_entity_poly.pdbx_seq_one_letter_code
_entity_poly.pdbx_strand_id
1 'polypeptide(L)'
;MTIKTKNLKILIGEVEEEREYEEPEGLTPNPDIADLREWDLKLLNRYKPEYYGFIQQCQFCALGPCDLSDNRKGACGITLERHLAREGLQLAITGASAHSAHGRHLIEALIEKFGRDVPLDVAENTEVKSPNIQLVCGYKPETIGDLERALNYIEEQITKLASCLNVGTESSDFDYNSKALHAGMLDHVGMEICDLAQIAALNFPKGEPNPKLAEFGFGSVNKEKPVILCIGHNVLAGASAIDYAEANNKDVEICGICCTALDLGRYRTGAKIVGPLSYQLPYIRAGIADVVISDEQCIRVDILENLKKLKTPLIATTDKYVSGLEDLSNENPDVIIEKLLSGEIPGCFLHTLEKLGEVAVKVAVNIKERKKNAGNEKTQNLNLNLYEGAIKRTTECINCGLCIKACPVGVDNRLIIRSINKIFNEKESEINEKDEENNEESKAQFLFCWDDISENNADFIKFLKRWNIEATNVAISKDDKVVNVTDKNTNSNLLTLKIGNNIIAEIKNEKFEFIVRGENGKLNICEEVGKLKNKIINLLKQRECGISSLAREIGCSRQYIYNVLEKISKEKPDELTKRVIGKETCYSLIKGLNEYYKITEQAKVCIECKLCNKNCPNDIQIADLIVAIKEGKEIGANEISILKNCAMCGLCQEKCPKKINIKEVVRVEKERNGMKDEIKFLTKEEILESIGKCIFCGRCESWCPKQIPIVSVFTEIYKDRLANDKAKISPGRGAIQDVEIRNVGQPIVFGEIPGILAAVGCSIWPNGGKELGEILEEFIKRNFIVVVSGCSAMAAASDYSGTHNLFEKYGGNFGPGNIVNVGSCVANSHITGAAMKVANIFAKRNLRANFEEIADYILNRVGAVGLVWGAMSAKAVSIGNGVMRLGIPVIEGPQGIKYRKGLRGDVENPYENNSEIFDYGRKNLGLLDRWKCYNAANGEIFDSEPSPLHLGYAAKTKEEVMILISKLTLRPGDNTKGRSIKLSHYIDIYRKYGGKGKYAFPDDLDKFIRADGDIPMAMSDEIKEILKANNWKPRKIADPTIVRRMANGKFI
;
A
#
# COMPACT_ATOMS: atom_id res chain seq x y z
N MET A 1 23.04 44.23 6.18
CA MET A 1 24.16 43.99 5.23
C MET A 1 25.38 43.44 5.97
N THR A 2 26.06 42.40 5.47
CA THR A 2 27.30 41.88 6.08
C THR A 2 28.47 42.05 5.12
N ILE A 3 29.40 42.96 5.43
CA ILE A 3 30.66 43.10 4.68
C ILE A 3 31.72 42.26 5.38
N LYS A 4 32.26 41.26 4.67
CA LYS A 4 33.38 40.43 5.15
C LYS A 4 34.66 40.79 4.41
N THR A 5 35.70 41.18 5.15
CA THR A 5 37.10 41.16 4.68
C THR A 5 37.93 40.29 5.61
N LYS A 6 39.18 39.94 5.21
CA LYS A 6 40.04 38.95 5.89
C LYS A 6 40.14 39.12 7.43
N ASN A 7 39.94 40.33 7.97
CA ASN A 7 40.03 40.63 9.41
C ASN A 7 38.90 41.55 9.95
N LEU A 8 37.80 41.77 9.21
CA LEU A 8 36.74 42.68 9.64
C LEU A 8 35.35 42.16 9.23
N LYS A 9 34.44 42.08 10.20
CA LYS A 9 33.01 41.78 9.98
C LYS A 9 32.21 43.00 10.45
N ILE A 10 31.68 43.78 9.51
CA ILE A 10 30.77 44.88 9.81
C ILE A 10 29.34 44.35 9.66
N LEU A 11 28.54 44.48 10.72
CA LEU A 11 27.11 44.20 10.75
C LEU A 11 26.38 45.54 10.70
N ILE A 12 25.83 45.88 9.54
CA ILE A 12 24.84 46.97 9.42
C ILE A 12 23.48 46.30 9.54
N GLY A 13 22.64 46.77 10.47
CA GLY A 13 21.25 46.33 10.61
C GLY A 13 20.44 46.45 9.32
N GLU A 14 19.24 45.88 9.30
CA GLU A 14 18.33 46.01 8.16
C GLU A 14 18.01 47.50 7.95
N VAL A 15 18.32 48.03 6.76
CA VAL A 15 17.83 49.34 6.33
C VAL A 15 16.49 49.04 5.68
N GLU A 16 15.39 49.21 6.42
CA GLU A 16 14.06 49.19 5.82
C GLU A 16 13.94 50.45 4.95
N GLU A 17 14.01 50.30 3.63
CA GLU A 17 13.39 51.29 2.76
C GLU A 17 11.89 51.22 3.04
N GLU A 18 11.32 52.29 3.64
CA GLU A 18 9.88 52.45 3.78
C GLU A 18 9.25 52.41 2.37
N ARG A 19 8.76 51.24 1.97
CA ARG A 19 8.00 51.07 0.73
C ARG A 19 6.58 51.57 0.98
N GLU A 20 6.11 52.54 0.20
CA GLU A 20 4.72 53.01 0.28
C GLU A 20 3.76 51.91 -0.19
N TYR A 21 2.80 51.54 0.66
CA TYR A 21 1.71 50.62 0.32
C TYR A 21 0.41 51.40 0.21
N GLU A 22 -0.31 51.25 -0.91
CA GLU A 22 -1.66 51.82 -1.07
C GLU A 22 -2.70 51.13 -0.16
N GLU A 23 -2.50 49.84 0.12
CA GLU A 23 -3.41 49.03 0.94
C GLU A 23 -3.05 49.09 2.43
N PRO A 24 -4.03 49.25 3.34
CA PRO A 24 -3.77 49.21 4.78
C PRO A 24 -3.24 47.84 5.20
N GLU A 25 -2.41 47.80 6.24
CA GLU A 25 -1.99 46.51 6.80
C GLU A 25 -3.15 45.83 7.52
N GLY A 26 -3.31 44.52 7.30
CA GLY A 26 -4.26 43.70 8.03
C GLY A 26 -3.88 43.50 9.50
N LEU A 27 -4.71 42.76 10.23
CA LEU A 27 -4.60 42.63 11.68
C LEU A 27 -3.45 41.72 12.16
N THR A 28 -2.93 40.86 11.29
CA THR A 28 -2.00 39.79 11.70
C THR A 28 -0.80 39.70 10.77
N PRO A 29 0.08 40.71 10.73
CA PRO A 29 1.36 40.62 10.01
C PRO A 29 2.33 39.72 10.78
N ASN A 30 2.95 38.76 10.09
CA ASN A 30 3.88 37.79 10.69
C ASN A 30 3.32 37.15 11.98
N PRO A 31 2.14 36.52 11.93
CA PRO A 31 1.44 36.05 13.13
C PRO A 31 2.30 35.07 13.93
N ASP A 32 2.33 35.24 15.25
CA ASP A 32 2.88 34.24 16.16
C ASP A 32 1.93 33.03 16.29
N ILE A 33 2.39 31.95 16.93
CA ILE A 33 1.71 30.65 17.01
C ILE A 33 0.30 30.69 17.63
N ALA A 34 -0.10 31.81 18.25
CA ALA A 34 -1.40 32.01 18.89
C ALA A 34 -2.25 33.11 18.25
N ASP A 35 -1.72 33.94 17.35
CA ASP A 35 -2.42 35.15 16.89
C ASP A 35 -3.64 34.84 16.02
N LEU A 36 -3.60 33.72 15.29
CA LEU A 36 -4.71 33.23 14.46
C LEU A 36 -5.57 32.15 15.16
N ARG A 37 -5.36 31.95 16.46
CA ARG A 37 -6.10 30.95 17.25
C ARG A 37 -7.61 31.18 17.23
N GLU A 38 -8.07 32.42 17.16
CA GLU A 38 -9.50 32.73 17.06
C GLU A 38 -10.13 32.28 15.74
N TRP A 39 -9.38 32.34 14.64
CA TRP A 39 -9.82 31.80 13.36
C TRP A 39 -9.86 30.27 13.42
N ASP A 40 -8.80 29.67 13.95
CA ASP A 40 -8.72 28.22 14.11
C ASP A 40 -9.83 27.68 15.03
N LEU A 41 -10.24 28.44 16.04
CA LEU A 41 -11.39 28.13 16.90
C LEU A 41 -12.70 28.07 16.12
N LYS A 42 -12.94 29.03 15.22
CA LYS A 42 -14.14 29.04 14.37
C LYS A 42 -14.15 27.83 13.42
N LEU A 43 -13.00 27.48 12.83
CA LEU A 43 -12.86 26.31 11.98
C LEU A 43 -13.09 25.00 12.76
N LEU A 44 -12.39 24.79 13.88
CA LEU A 44 -12.47 23.55 14.65
C LEU A 44 -13.80 23.39 15.40
N ASN A 45 -14.50 24.49 15.68
CA ASN A 45 -15.89 24.45 16.14
C ASN A 45 -16.83 23.90 15.04
N ARG A 46 -16.58 24.22 13.77
CA ARG A 46 -17.34 23.68 12.64
C ARG A 46 -16.92 22.27 12.26
N TYR A 47 -15.62 21.98 12.35
CA TYR A 47 -14.99 20.75 11.87
C TYR A 47 -14.18 20.11 12.98
N LYS A 48 -14.82 19.19 13.70
CA LYS A 48 -14.19 18.52 14.84
C LYS A 48 -13.07 17.58 14.37
N PRO A 49 -11.92 17.57 15.07
CA PRO A 49 -10.93 16.51 14.92
C PRO A 49 -11.51 15.12 15.22
N GLU A 50 -11.43 14.21 14.25
CA GLU A 50 -11.66 12.77 14.43
C GLU A 50 -10.29 12.07 14.42
N TYR A 51 -9.90 11.42 15.51
CA TYR A 51 -8.58 10.82 15.65
C TYR A 51 -8.53 9.34 15.28
N TYR A 52 -7.42 8.91 14.67
CA TYR A 52 -7.17 7.53 14.25
C TYR A 52 -5.94 6.95 14.97
N GLY A 53 -6.16 6.19 16.05
CA GLY A 53 -5.11 5.65 16.92
C GLY A 53 -4.72 4.20 16.62
N PHE A 54 -3.85 3.96 15.63
CA PHE A 54 -3.29 2.62 15.36
C PHE A 54 -2.31 2.16 16.43
N ILE A 55 -1.50 3.10 16.92
CA ILE A 55 -0.57 2.91 18.03
C ILE A 55 -1.13 3.73 19.18
N GLN A 56 -1.49 3.07 20.28
CA GLN A 56 -2.07 3.70 21.46
C GLN A 56 -1.05 3.81 22.58
N GLN A 57 0.18 4.19 22.23
CA GLN A 57 1.30 4.33 23.16
C GLN A 57 2.06 5.62 22.91
N CYS A 58 2.54 6.25 23.97
CA CYS A 58 3.39 7.45 23.91
C CYS A 58 4.82 7.13 24.34
N GLN A 59 5.79 7.53 23.50
CA GLN A 59 7.23 7.35 23.73
C GLN A 59 8.02 8.67 23.67
N PHE A 60 7.38 9.82 23.89
CA PHE A 60 8.01 11.14 23.75
C PHE A 60 9.04 11.48 24.84
N CYS A 61 9.12 10.72 25.95
CA CYS A 61 10.12 10.96 26.99
C CYS A 61 10.46 9.69 27.76
N ALA A 62 11.46 9.79 28.65
CA ALA A 62 11.98 8.71 29.48
C ALA A 62 10.99 8.20 30.55
N LEU A 63 9.85 8.86 30.78
CA LEU A 63 8.78 8.31 31.63
C LEU A 63 7.96 7.22 30.92
N GLY A 64 8.04 7.14 29.58
CA GLY A 64 7.36 6.13 28.77
C GLY A 64 8.17 4.82 28.60
N PRO A 65 7.67 3.86 27.80
CA PRO A 65 6.44 3.93 27.02
C PRO A 65 5.19 3.99 27.92
N CYS A 66 4.32 4.97 27.68
CA CYS A 66 3.01 5.01 28.34
C CYS A 66 1.97 4.33 27.47
N ASP A 67 1.19 3.41 28.03
CA ASP A 67 0.00 2.85 27.40
C ASP A 67 -1.18 3.81 27.56
N LEU A 68 -1.76 4.23 26.44
CA LEU A 68 -2.88 5.17 26.35
C LEU A 68 -4.19 4.48 25.92
N SER A 69 -4.20 3.14 25.82
CA SER A 69 -5.43 2.40 25.55
C SER A 69 -6.42 2.49 26.71
N ASP A 70 -7.68 2.15 26.46
CA ASP A 70 -8.75 2.11 27.48
C ASP A 70 -8.89 3.41 28.29
N ASN A 71 -8.73 4.57 27.65
CA ASN A 71 -8.76 5.91 28.27
C ASN A 71 -7.70 6.12 29.38
N ARG A 72 -6.62 5.32 29.38
CA ARG A 72 -5.48 5.54 30.27
C ARG A 72 -4.76 6.84 29.92
N LYS A 73 -4.11 7.42 30.92
CA LYS A 73 -3.28 8.60 30.77
C LYS A 73 -1.81 8.23 30.83
N GLY A 74 -0.98 8.94 30.08
CA GLY A 74 0.47 8.85 30.24
C GLY A 74 0.92 9.37 31.60
N ALA A 75 2.18 9.13 31.95
CA ALA A 75 2.75 9.55 33.23
C ALA A 75 2.64 11.07 33.48
N CYS A 76 2.66 11.88 32.41
CA CYS A 76 2.45 13.33 32.47
C CYS A 76 0.98 13.77 32.40
N GLY A 77 0.03 12.83 32.34
CA GLY A 77 -1.41 13.09 32.25
C GLY A 77 -1.99 13.21 30.84
N ILE A 78 -1.19 13.05 29.77
CA ILE A 78 -1.67 13.12 28.38
C ILE A 78 -2.63 11.96 28.05
N THR A 79 -3.72 12.25 27.33
CA THR A 79 -4.67 11.24 26.81
C THR A 79 -4.28 10.82 25.39
N LEU A 80 -4.92 9.78 24.85
CA LEU A 80 -4.69 9.32 23.48
C LEU A 80 -4.98 10.42 22.45
N GLU A 81 -6.09 11.15 22.57
CA GLU A 81 -6.49 12.21 21.64
C GLU A 81 -5.47 13.35 21.62
N ARG A 82 -5.07 13.82 22.82
CA ARG A 82 -4.03 14.86 22.96
C ARG A 82 -2.70 14.39 22.40
N HIS A 83 -2.35 13.12 22.57
CA HIS A 83 -1.14 12.56 22.00
C HIS A 83 -1.20 12.48 20.48
N LEU A 84 -2.32 12.03 19.90
CA LEU A 84 -2.51 11.96 18.46
C LEU A 84 -2.53 13.36 17.82
N ALA A 85 -3.08 14.36 18.50
CA ALA A 85 -2.99 15.77 18.11
C ALA A 85 -1.52 16.26 18.11
N ARG A 86 -0.75 15.91 19.14
CA ARG A 86 0.69 16.21 19.24
C ARG A 86 1.50 15.54 18.11
N GLU A 87 1.21 14.28 17.80
CA GLU A 87 1.84 13.60 16.65
C GLU A 87 1.42 14.23 15.31
N GLY A 88 0.18 14.69 15.20
CA GLY A 88 -0.29 15.47 14.05
C GLY A 88 0.50 16.78 13.88
N LEU A 89 0.75 17.51 14.97
CA LEU A 89 1.62 18.69 14.96
C LEU A 89 3.06 18.32 14.56
N GLN A 90 3.61 17.23 15.09
CA GLN A 90 4.96 16.77 14.73
C GLN A 90 5.08 16.48 13.23
N LEU A 91 4.09 15.83 12.64
CA LEU A 91 4.05 15.58 11.20
C LEU A 91 3.96 16.89 10.40
N ALA A 92 3.12 17.84 10.82
CA ALA A 92 3.00 19.14 10.16
C ALA A 92 4.30 19.95 10.24
N ILE A 93 4.97 19.98 11.39
CA ILE A 93 6.29 20.63 11.55
C ILE A 93 7.32 19.96 10.64
N THR A 94 7.38 18.63 10.63
CA THR A 94 8.33 17.89 9.78
C THR A 94 8.16 18.22 8.29
N GLY A 95 6.91 18.34 7.83
CA GLY A 95 6.60 18.78 6.47
C GLY A 95 7.04 20.22 6.19
N ALA A 96 6.65 21.16 7.06
CA ALA A 96 7.01 22.57 6.95
C ALA A 96 8.53 22.81 6.97
N SER A 97 9.25 22.12 7.86
CA SER A 97 10.71 22.16 7.92
C SER A 97 11.35 21.65 6.63
N ALA A 98 10.77 20.65 5.96
CA ALA A 98 11.33 20.12 4.72
C ALA A 98 11.24 21.13 3.57
N HIS A 99 10.11 21.81 3.39
CA HIS A 99 10.02 22.85 2.36
C HIS A 99 10.83 24.11 2.74
N SER A 100 10.83 24.51 4.01
CA SER A 100 11.59 25.68 4.47
C SER A 100 13.10 25.47 4.35
N ALA A 101 13.62 24.29 4.71
CA ALA A 101 15.04 23.96 4.57
C ALA A 101 15.49 23.78 3.11
N HIS A 102 14.58 23.35 2.22
CA HIS A 102 14.81 23.43 0.78
C HIS A 102 14.91 24.90 0.35
N GLY A 103 13.97 25.74 0.77
CA GLY A 103 13.99 27.19 0.50
C GLY A 103 15.28 27.86 0.93
N ARG A 104 15.76 27.59 2.15
CA ARG A 104 17.04 28.11 2.67
C ARG A 104 18.21 27.74 1.79
N HIS A 105 18.38 26.45 1.53
CA HIS A 105 19.49 25.96 0.71
C HIS A 105 19.45 26.55 -0.70
N LEU A 106 18.25 26.60 -1.30
CA LEU A 106 18.06 27.16 -2.63
C LEU A 106 18.39 28.66 -2.67
N ILE A 107 17.83 29.46 -1.76
CA ILE A 107 18.02 30.92 -1.73
C ILE A 107 19.50 31.26 -1.57
N GLU A 108 20.21 30.59 -0.66
CA GLU A 108 21.64 30.82 -0.44
C GLU A 108 22.44 30.54 -1.72
N ALA A 109 22.20 29.39 -2.36
CA ALA A 109 22.91 29.00 -3.59
C ALA A 109 22.56 29.91 -4.78
N LEU A 110 21.31 30.35 -4.91
CA LEU A 110 20.88 31.27 -5.97
C LEU A 110 21.45 32.68 -5.77
N ILE A 111 21.47 33.17 -4.53
CA ILE A 111 22.08 34.46 -4.19
C ILE A 111 23.59 34.43 -4.46
N GLU A 112 24.26 33.34 -4.10
CA GLU A 112 25.69 33.16 -4.39
C GLU A 112 25.97 33.19 -5.90
N LYS A 113 25.13 32.52 -6.70
CA LYS A 113 25.32 32.39 -8.16
C LYS A 113 24.89 33.63 -8.95
N PHE A 114 23.77 34.25 -8.60
CA PHE A 114 23.11 35.30 -9.41
C PHE A 114 23.02 36.67 -8.73
N GLY A 115 23.33 36.74 -7.43
CA GLY A 115 23.20 37.96 -6.63
C GLY A 115 21.84 38.09 -5.94
N ARG A 116 21.77 39.00 -4.96
CA ARG A 116 20.56 39.25 -4.16
C ARG A 116 19.47 39.99 -4.93
N ASP A 117 19.87 40.85 -5.84
CA ASP A 117 19.00 41.82 -6.50
C ASP A 117 18.29 41.26 -7.75
N VAL A 118 18.34 39.93 -7.95
CA VAL A 118 17.60 39.26 -9.03
C VAL A 118 16.10 39.56 -8.87
N PRO A 119 15.46 40.22 -9.86
CA PRO A 119 14.05 40.58 -9.78
C PRO A 119 13.15 39.34 -9.77
N LEU A 120 12.07 39.39 -8.98
CA LEU A 120 11.02 38.39 -8.97
C LEU A 120 10.08 38.57 -10.17
N ASP A 121 10.53 38.08 -11.32
CA ASP A 121 9.71 37.94 -12.53
C ASP A 121 9.17 36.50 -12.63
N VAL A 122 7.97 36.29 -12.06
CA VAL A 122 7.46 34.96 -11.70
C VAL A 122 6.28 34.48 -12.54
N ALA A 123 5.55 35.41 -13.17
CA ALA A 123 4.48 35.10 -14.10
C ALA A 123 4.17 36.31 -14.98
N GLU A 124 3.88 36.05 -16.26
CA GLU A 124 3.36 37.08 -17.15
C GLU A 124 1.97 37.54 -16.70
N ASN A 125 1.62 38.78 -17.03
CA ASN A 125 0.29 39.36 -16.79
C ASN A 125 -0.18 39.24 -15.33
N THR A 126 0.74 39.39 -14.37
CA THR A 126 0.49 39.18 -12.94
C THR A 126 1.06 40.34 -12.12
N GLU A 127 0.18 41.01 -11.37
CA GLU A 127 0.54 42.01 -10.35
C GLU A 127 0.70 41.35 -8.97
N VAL A 128 -0.12 40.34 -8.68
CA VAL A 128 -0.06 39.59 -7.42
C VAL A 128 0.95 38.44 -7.55
N LYS A 129 2.24 38.75 -7.36
CA LYS A 129 3.35 37.80 -7.53
C LYS A 129 3.47 36.77 -6.40
N SER A 130 3.21 37.18 -5.16
CA SER A 130 3.53 36.40 -3.94
C SER A 130 2.37 36.39 -2.93
N PRO A 131 1.23 35.78 -3.28
CA PRO A 131 0.02 35.89 -2.49
C PRO A 131 0.15 35.32 -1.06
N ASN A 132 0.89 34.24 -0.85
CA ASN A 132 1.06 33.67 0.50
C ASN A 132 1.93 34.58 1.38
N ILE A 133 3.05 35.10 0.86
CA ILE A 133 3.91 36.04 1.58
C ILE A 133 3.16 37.32 1.89
N GLN A 134 2.40 37.88 0.95
CA GLN A 134 1.60 39.08 1.18
C GLN A 134 0.52 38.84 2.24
N LEU A 135 -0.14 37.67 2.20
CA LEU A 135 -1.20 37.32 3.14
C LEU A 135 -0.70 37.15 4.57
N VAL A 136 0.47 36.52 4.73
CA VAL A 136 1.00 36.15 6.06
C VAL A 136 1.96 37.20 6.58
N CYS A 137 2.90 37.65 5.77
CA CYS A 137 3.98 38.54 6.20
C CYS A 137 3.69 40.02 5.97
N GLY A 138 2.68 40.36 5.16
CA GLY A 138 2.23 41.75 5.00
C GLY A 138 3.11 42.63 4.09
N TYR A 139 4.03 42.04 3.32
CA TYR A 139 4.91 42.79 2.42
C TYR A 139 4.99 42.18 1.03
N LYS A 140 5.43 42.99 0.05
CA LYS A 140 5.62 42.58 -1.35
C LYS A 140 7.13 42.42 -1.64
N PRO A 141 7.66 41.19 -1.76
CA PRO A 141 9.02 40.96 -2.20
C PRO A 141 9.16 41.30 -3.69
N GLU A 142 10.26 41.97 -4.05
CA GLU A 142 10.58 42.32 -5.44
C GLU A 142 11.86 41.65 -5.93
N THR A 143 12.72 41.20 -5.01
CA THR A 143 13.97 40.48 -5.32
C THR A 143 14.05 39.14 -4.61
N ILE A 144 14.94 38.25 -5.07
CA ILE A 144 15.23 37.01 -4.34
C ILE A 144 15.77 37.29 -2.93
N GLY A 145 16.54 38.36 -2.75
CA GLY A 145 17.02 38.80 -1.43
C GLY A 145 15.89 39.14 -0.45
N ASP A 146 14.77 39.68 -0.95
CA ASP A 146 13.59 40.02 -0.13
C ASP A 146 12.90 38.76 0.45
N LEU A 147 13.11 37.58 -0.14
CA LEU A 147 12.48 36.33 0.30
C LEU A 147 13.08 35.80 1.61
N GLU A 148 14.31 36.19 1.96
CA GLU A 148 14.96 35.75 3.20
C GLU A 148 14.21 36.26 4.44
N ARG A 149 13.54 37.41 4.38
CA ARG A 149 12.76 37.96 5.50
C ARG A 149 11.64 37.01 5.91
N ALA A 150 10.83 36.56 4.94
CA ALA A 150 9.77 35.58 5.19
C ALA A 150 10.35 34.23 5.65
N LEU A 151 11.51 33.82 5.11
CA LEU A 151 12.15 32.58 5.50
C LEU A 151 12.66 32.58 6.95
N ASN A 152 13.28 33.67 7.39
CA ASN A 152 13.71 33.86 8.78
C ASN A 152 12.51 33.77 9.75
N TYR A 153 11.39 34.40 9.38
CA TYR A 153 10.14 34.30 10.13
C TYR A 153 9.66 32.85 10.25
N ILE A 154 9.62 32.10 9.14
CA ILE A 154 9.20 30.69 9.15
C ILE A 154 10.10 29.84 10.04
N GLU A 155 11.43 30.00 9.95
CA GLU A 155 12.40 29.24 10.75
C GLU A 155 12.25 29.51 12.25
N GLU A 156 11.98 30.77 12.64
CA GLU A 156 11.66 31.14 14.01
C GLU A 156 10.37 30.44 14.48
N GLN A 157 9.31 30.52 13.69
CA GLN A 157 8.01 29.95 14.03
C GLN A 157 8.05 28.41 14.11
N ILE A 158 8.77 27.74 13.21
CA ILE A 158 9.00 26.29 13.27
C ILE A 158 9.70 25.90 14.57
N THR A 159 10.68 26.69 15.01
CA THR A 159 11.39 26.47 16.29
C THR A 159 10.44 26.60 17.47
N LYS A 160 9.58 27.63 17.47
CA LYS A 160 8.52 27.80 18.49
C LYS A 160 7.58 26.60 18.51
N LEU A 161 7.08 26.15 17.36
CA LEU A 161 6.19 24.99 17.24
C LEU A 161 6.84 23.68 17.71
N ALA A 162 8.11 23.45 17.36
CA ALA A 162 8.86 22.28 17.81
C ALA A 162 8.99 22.24 19.33
N SER A 163 9.16 23.40 19.98
CA SER A 163 9.20 23.52 21.44
C SER A 163 7.89 23.02 22.09
N CYS A 164 6.74 23.21 21.43
CA CYS A 164 5.43 22.75 21.91
C CYS A 164 5.25 21.22 21.86
N LEU A 165 6.17 20.46 21.25
CA LEU A 165 6.15 19.00 21.29
C LEU A 165 6.75 18.44 22.57
N ASN A 166 7.52 19.25 23.31
CA ASN A 166 8.20 18.80 24.52
C ASN A 166 7.20 18.45 25.62
N VAL A 167 7.58 17.53 26.51
CA VAL A 167 6.73 17.09 27.62
C VAL A 167 6.44 18.24 28.58
N GLY A 168 5.17 18.40 28.96
CA GLY A 168 4.72 19.42 29.91
C GLY A 168 4.49 20.81 29.30
N THR A 169 4.41 20.93 27.97
CA THR A 169 4.16 22.22 27.28
C THR A 169 2.68 22.41 26.95
N GLU A 170 2.19 21.88 25.83
CA GLU A 170 0.79 21.97 25.41
C GLU A 170 -0.04 20.79 25.96
N SER A 171 -1.25 21.07 26.42
CA SER A 171 -2.16 20.13 27.08
C SER A 171 -3.55 20.03 26.42
N SER A 172 -3.86 20.93 25.50
CA SER A 172 -5.11 21.02 24.77
C SER A 172 -4.96 20.42 23.37
N ASP A 173 -5.84 19.49 23.02
CA ASP A 173 -5.85 18.90 21.69
C ASP A 173 -6.28 19.93 20.63
N PHE A 174 -7.22 20.83 20.98
CA PHE A 174 -7.55 22.00 20.18
C PHE A 174 -6.30 22.82 19.82
N ASP A 175 -5.48 23.15 20.81
CA ASP A 175 -4.31 24.00 20.60
C ASP A 175 -3.20 23.31 19.82
N TYR A 176 -3.03 21.99 19.96
CA TYR A 176 -2.18 21.20 19.05
C TYR A 176 -2.67 21.27 17.60
N ASN A 177 -3.99 21.23 17.39
CA ASN A 177 -4.57 21.35 16.05
C ASN A 177 -4.41 22.75 15.46
N SER A 178 -4.65 23.81 16.23
CA SER A 178 -4.39 25.19 15.81
C SER A 178 -2.92 25.39 15.44
N LYS A 179 -1.99 24.88 16.25
CA LYS A 179 -0.55 24.89 15.95
C LYS A 179 -0.20 24.09 14.69
N ALA A 180 -0.88 22.97 14.42
CA ALA A 180 -0.68 22.20 13.19
C ALA A 180 -1.19 22.95 11.94
N LEU A 181 -2.32 23.67 12.06
CA LEU A 181 -2.81 24.59 11.04
C LEU A 181 -1.81 25.72 10.81
N HIS A 182 -1.21 26.26 11.87
CA HIS A 182 -0.13 27.26 11.79
C HIS A 182 1.10 26.75 11.04
N ALA A 183 1.59 25.56 11.38
CA ALA A 183 2.67 24.92 10.65
C ALA A 183 2.34 24.78 9.15
N GLY A 184 1.11 24.42 8.82
CA GLY A 184 0.65 24.33 7.45
C GLY A 184 0.60 25.68 6.72
N MET A 185 0.19 26.76 7.38
CA MET A 185 0.25 28.10 6.80
C MET A 185 1.69 28.51 6.45
N LEU A 186 2.63 28.30 7.38
CA LEU A 186 4.05 28.59 7.18
C LEU A 186 4.63 27.76 6.03
N ASP A 187 4.20 26.50 5.90
CA ASP A 187 4.60 25.61 4.82
C ASP A 187 4.29 26.21 3.43
N HIS A 188 3.11 26.80 3.25
CA HIS A 188 2.74 27.43 1.97
C HIS A 188 3.57 28.69 1.67
N VAL A 189 3.96 29.46 2.69
CA VAL A 189 4.91 30.57 2.51
C VAL A 189 6.29 30.03 2.11
N GLY A 190 6.79 28.99 2.78
CA GLY A 190 8.07 28.36 2.45
C GLY A 190 8.10 27.76 1.04
N MET A 191 7.00 27.12 0.63
CA MET A 191 6.81 26.61 -0.73
C MET A 191 6.78 27.75 -1.78
N GLU A 192 6.13 28.88 -1.48
CA GLU A 192 6.12 30.05 -2.36
C GLU A 192 7.52 30.63 -2.54
N ILE A 193 8.28 30.82 -1.46
CA ILE A 193 9.69 31.26 -1.49
C ILE A 193 10.51 30.38 -2.44
N CYS A 194 10.40 29.05 -2.30
CA CYS A 194 11.14 28.10 -3.13
C CYS A 194 10.85 28.32 -4.62
N ASP A 195 9.57 28.28 -5.00
CA ASP A 195 9.20 28.25 -6.42
C ASP A 195 9.38 29.63 -7.08
N LEU A 196 9.11 30.73 -6.37
CA LEU A 196 9.37 32.08 -6.89
C LEU A 196 10.85 32.29 -7.19
N ALA A 197 11.74 31.87 -6.28
CA ALA A 197 13.17 32.01 -6.47
C ALA A 197 13.69 31.17 -7.64
N GLN A 198 13.19 29.93 -7.81
CA GLN A 198 13.54 29.09 -8.95
C GLN A 198 13.04 29.68 -10.27
N ILE A 199 11.80 30.19 -10.32
CA ILE A 199 11.28 30.81 -11.54
C ILE A 199 12.13 32.02 -11.94
N ALA A 200 12.40 32.91 -10.98
CA ALA A 200 13.15 34.13 -11.22
C ALA A 200 14.60 33.88 -11.64
N ALA A 201 15.34 33.03 -10.91
CA ALA A 201 16.76 32.83 -11.16
C ALA A 201 17.08 31.80 -12.24
N LEU A 202 16.26 30.76 -12.39
CA LEU A 202 16.53 29.63 -13.31
C LEU A 202 15.71 29.72 -14.60
N ASN A 203 14.95 30.81 -14.79
CA ASN A 203 14.12 31.08 -15.96
C ASN A 203 13.14 29.93 -16.25
N PHE A 204 12.45 29.45 -15.21
CA PHE A 204 11.36 28.48 -15.39
C PHE A 204 10.16 29.14 -16.10
N PRO A 205 9.20 28.34 -16.62
CA PRO A 205 7.99 28.88 -17.23
C PRO A 205 7.25 29.86 -16.32
N LYS A 206 6.81 30.99 -16.89
CA LYS A 206 6.21 32.14 -16.20
C LYS A 206 4.69 32.19 -16.34
N GLY A 207 4.04 31.09 -15.97
CA GLY A 207 2.59 30.98 -16.04
C GLY A 207 2.08 30.78 -17.47
N GLU A 208 2.87 30.29 -18.41
CA GLU A 208 2.38 30.00 -19.77
C GLU A 208 1.33 28.86 -19.74
N PRO A 209 0.12 29.01 -20.31
CA PRO A 209 -0.91 27.97 -20.23
C PRO A 209 -0.60 26.67 -20.97
N ASN A 210 0.09 26.73 -22.11
CA ASN A 210 0.38 25.55 -22.93
C ASN A 210 1.88 25.49 -23.24
N PRO A 211 2.73 25.24 -22.23
CA PRO A 211 4.17 25.11 -22.46
C PRO A 211 4.46 23.89 -23.33
N LYS A 212 5.61 23.89 -24.01
CA LYS A 212 6.06 22.73 -24.78
C LYS A 212 6.14 21.51 -23.86
N LEU A 213 5.39 20.46 -24.20
CA LEU A 213 5.34 19.25 -23.38
C LEU A 213 6.73 18.57 -23.31
N ALA A 214 7.12 18.14 -22.10
CA ALA A 214 8.32 17.36 -21.84
C ALA A 214 8.04 15.86 -22.00
N GLU A 215 9.10 15.07 -22.22
CA GLU A 215 8.99 13.62 -22.35
C GLU A 215 8.93 12.95 -20.97
N PHE A 216 8.08 11.93 -20.86
CA PHE A 216 7.76 11.23 -19.62
C PHE A 216 7.88 9.70 -19.78
N GLY A 217 8.32 9.03 -18.71
CA GLY A 217 8.24 7.59 -18.51
C GLY A 217 9.57 6.85 -18.72
N PHE A 218 9.62 5.59 -18.31
CA PHE A 218 10.82 4.74 -18.41
C PHE A 218 11.38 4.64 -19.83
N GLY A 219 10.50 4.56 -20.83
CA GLY A 219 10.85 4.41 -22.24
C GLY A 219 11.37 5.69 -22.88
N SER A 220 11.17 6.86 -22.27
CA SER A 220 11.61 8.14 -22.82
C SER A 220 13.14 8.32 -22.79
N VAL A 221 13.82 7.60 -21.90
CA VAL A 221 15.27 7.71 -21.69
C VAL A 221 16.03 6.94 -22.77
N ASN A 222 16.91 7.63 -23.50
CA ASN A 222 17.79 6.99 -24.46
C ASN A 222 18.95 6.24 -23.77
N LYS A 223 18.78 4.92 -23.66
CA LYS A 223 19.75 4.03 -23.01
C LYS A 223 21.05 3.84 -23.79
N GLU A 224 21.19 4.32 -25.03
CA GLU A 224 22.46 4.23 -25.79
C GLU A 224 23.46 5.32 -25.40
N LYS A 225 22.96 6.39 -24.80
CA LYS A 225 23.75 7.50 -24.24
C LYS A 225 24.17 7.19 -22.79
N PRO A 226 25.19 7.89 -22.27
CA PRO A 226 25.46 7.90 -20.83
C PRO A 226 24.26 8.47 -20.07
N VAL A 227 23.78 7.76 -19.04
CA VAL A 227 22.58 8.16 -18.31
C VAL A 227 22.91 8.64 -16.91
N ILE A 228 22.50 9.87 -16.58
CA ILE A 228 22.61 10.47 -15.24
C ILE A 228 21.19 10.58 -14.65
N LEU A 229 20.96 9.87 -13.55
CA LEU A 229 19.67 9.88 -12.86
C LEU A 229 19.74 10.81 -11.64
N CYS A 230 18.85 11.81 -11.58
CA CYS A 230 18.67 12.68 -10.42
C CYS A 230 17.45 12.22 -9.59
N ILE A 231 17.61 12.09 -8.27
CA ILE A 231 16.51 11.68 -7.39
C ILE A 231 16.36 12.66 -6.22
N GLY A 232 15.16 13.24 -6.13
CA GLY A 232 14.65 13.98 -4.98
C GLY A 232 14.00 15.32 -5.35
N HIS A 233 14.48 16.46 -4.86
CA HIS A 233 13.76 17.75 -4.86
C HIS A 233 14.52 19.00 -5.32
N ASN A 234 15.80 19.14 -5.00
CA ASN A 234 16.55 20.35 -5.30
C ASN A 234 17.14 20.26 -6.71
N VAL A 235 16.64 21.11 -7.60
CA VAL A 235 17.01 21.11 -9.02
C VAL A 235 18.47 21.46 -9.28
N LEU A 236 19.13 22.20 -8.39
CA LEU A 236 20.44 22.80 -8.65
C LEU A 236 21.52 21.77 -9.00
N ALA A 237 21.51 20.60 -8.35
CA ALA A 237 22.48 19.55 -8.62
C ALA A 237 22.33 19.01 -10.06
N GLY A 238 21.12 18.67 -10.47
CA GLY A 238 20.87 18.21 -11.84
C GLY A 238 21.08 19.31 -12.88
N ALA A 239 20.71 20.56 -12.56
CA ALA A 239 20.93 21.72 -13.43
C ALA A 239 22.43 21.95 -13.70
N SER A 240 23.29 21.79 -12.68
CA SER A 240 24.74 21.90 -12.85
C SER A 240 25.32 20.83 -13.81
N ALA A 241 24.77 19.61 -13.78
CA ALA A 241 25.16 18.56 -14.72
C ALA A 241 24.71 18.89 -16.16
N ILE A 242 23.52 19.49 -16.32
CA ILE A 242 23.05 19.97 -17.62
C ILE A 242 23.97 21.08 -18.14
N ASP A 243 24.21 22.11 -17.33
CA ASP A 243 25.05 23.26 -17.69
C ASP A 243 26.46 22.79 -18.11
N TYR A 244 27.07 21.88 -17.35
CA TYR A 244 28.39 21.33 -17.67
C TYR A 244 28.38 20.53 -18.98
N ALA A 245 27.36 19.68 -19.20
CA ALA A 245 27.23 18.89 -20.42
C ALA A 245 27.06 19.78 -21.66
N GLU A 246 26.20 20.80 -21.59
CA GLU A 246 25.98 21.79 -22.66
C GLU A 246 27.27 22.57 -22.95
N ALA A 247 27.93 23.12 -21.92
CA ALA A 247 29.15 23.91 -22.07
C ALA A 247 30.33 23.10 -22.67
N ASN A 248 30.35 21.78 -22.46
CA ASN A 248 31.41 20.89 -22.93
C ASN A 248 31.00 19.98 -24.10
N ASN A 249 29.84 20.25 -24.73
CA ASN A 249 29.31 19.47 -25.85
C ASN A 249 29.28 17.95 -25.60
N LYS A 250 28.86 17.54 -24.39
CA LYS A 250 28.73 16.13 -24.00
C LYS A 250 27.31 15.65 -24.24
N ASP A 251 27.16 14.62 -25.08
CA ASP A 251 25.87 13.99 -25.37
C ASP A 251 25.51 12.99 -24.26
N VAL A 252 24.85 13.47 -23.21
CA VAL A 252 24.39 12.68 -22.06
C VAL A 252 22.88 12.79 -21.88
N GLU A 253 22.28 11.75 -21.34
CA GLU A 253 20.86 11.70 -21.01
C GLU A 253 20.70 12.03 -19.51
N ILE A 254 20.12 13.19 -19.21
CA ILE A 254 19.83 13.61 -17.83
C ILE A 254 18.35 13.39 -17.58
N CYS A 255 18.04 12.59 -16.56
CA CYS A 255 16.68 12.23 -16.21
C CYS A 255 16.45 12.32 -14.70
N GLY A 256 15.18 12.44 -14.30
CA GLY A 256 14.84 12.62 -12.88
C GLY A 256 13.69 11.74 -12.39
N ILE A 257 13.67 11.47 -11.08
CA ILE A 257 12.55 10.89 -10.35
C ILE A 257 12.16 11.83 -9.18
N CYS A 258 10.86 11.92 -8.89
CA CYS A 258 10.27 12.87 -7.91
C CYS A 258 10.32 14.34 -8.37
N CYS A 259 10.24 15.29 -7.44
CA CYS A 259 10.08 16.72 -7.73
C CYS A 259 11.21 17.29 -8.58
N THR A 260 12.46 16.90 -8.31
CA THR A 260 13.62 17.33 -9.10
C THR A 260 13.45 16.98 -10.59
N ALA A 261 12.73 15.90 -10.93
CA ALA A 261 12.42 15.58 -12.32
C ALA A 261 11.57 16.65 -13.01
N LEU A 262 10.51 17.12 -12.32
CA LEU A 262 9.63 18.16 -12.84
C LEU A 262 10.39 19.47 -13.00
N ASP A 263 11.22 19.83 -12.01
CA ASP A 263 11.98 21.07 -12.04
C ASP A 263 13.12 21.03 -13.06
N LEU A 264 13.76 19.89 -13.30
CA LEU A 264 14.67 19.71 -14.43
C LEU A 264 13.96 19.88 -15.78
N GLY A 265 12.73 19.34 -15.90
CA GLY A 265 11.89 19.56 -17.08
C GLY A 265 11.46 21.02 -17.28
N ARG A 266 11.36 21.81 -16.20
CA ARG A 266 11.15 23.26 -16.23
C ARG A 266 12.41 24.01 -16.63
N TYR A 267 13.57 23.57 -16.14
CA TYR A 267 14.87 24.18 -16.46
C TYR A 267 15.26 23.99 -17.93
N ARG A 268 15.13 22.76 -18.43
CA ARG A 268 15.42 22.38 -19.81
C ARG A 268 14.46 21.28 -20.26
N THR A 269 13.64 21.55 -21.26
CA THR A 269 12.67 20.57 -21.81
C THR A 269 13.33 19.30 -22.39
N GLY A 270 14.65 19.31 -22.61
CA GLY A 270 15.42 18.14 -23.05
C GLY A 270 15.61 17.08 -21.95
N ALA A 271 15.58 17.47 -20.68
CA ALA A 271 15.69 16.55 -19.54
C ALA A 271 14.46 15.64 -19.45
N LYS A 272 14.67 14.36 -19.13
CA LYS A 272 13.58 13.36 -19.10
C LYS A 272 12.96 13.23 -17.72
N ILE A 273 11.65 13.13 -17.67
CA ILE A 273 10.92 12.84 -16.43
C ILE A 273 10.64 11.34 -16.37
N VAL A 274 11.35 10.61 -15.52
CA VAL A 274 11.19 9.15 -15.42
C VAL A 274 9.87 8.80 -14.76
N GLY A 275 9.53 9.46 -13.65
CA GLY A 275 8.26 9.23 -12.96
C GLY A 275 8.26 9.52 -11.46
N PRO A 276 7.20 9.08 -10.75
CA PRO A 276 6.98 9.37 -9.34
C PRO A 276 7.87 8.54 -8.41
N LEU A 277 7.74 8.78 -7.10
CA LEU A 277 8.53 8.07 -6.06
C LEU A 277 8.52 6.54 -6.18
N SER A 278 7.37 5.94 -6.51
CA SER A 278 7.25 4.48 -6.66
C SER A 278 8.11 3.89 -7.78
N TYR A 279 8.66 4.73 -8.69
CA TYR A 279 9.48 4.30 -9.82
C TYR A 279 10.96 4.14 -9.43
N GLN A 280 11.41 4.67 -8.28
CA GLN A 280 12.82 4.67 -7.88
C GLN A 280 13.45 3.27 -7.90
N LEU A 281 12.93 2.35 -7.09
CA LEU A 281 13.52 1.02 -6.95
C LEU A 281 13.53 0.21 -8.26
N PRO A 282 12.42 0.10 -9.02
CA PRO A 282 12.44 -0.65 -10.29
C PRO A 282 13.36 0.01 -11.32
N TYR A 283 13.46 1.34 -11.36
CA TYR A 283 14.38 2.02 -12.28
C TYR A 283 15.85 1.80 -11.93
N ILE A 284 16.20 1.91 -10.64
CA ILE A 284 17.55 1.59 -10.15
C ILE A 284 17.89 0.15 -10.51
N ARG A 285 17.03 -0.82 -10.17
CA ARG A 285 17.28 -2.25 -10.42
C ARG A 285 17.30 -2.63 -11.88
N ALA A 286 16.70 -1.80 -12.75
CA ALA A 286 16.81 -1.95 -14.19
C ALA A 286 18.22 -1.66 -14.73
N GLY A 287 19.12 -1.06 -13.92
CA GLY A 287 20.51 -0.82 -14.31
C GLY A 287 20.67 0.22 -15.42
N ILE A 288 19.66 1.10 -15.58
CA ILE A 288 19.62 2.08 -16.67
C ILE A 288 20.60 3.23 -16.43
N ALA A 289 20.73 3.68 -15.18
CA ALA A 289 21.62 4.78 -14.82
C ALA A 289 23.09 4.33 -14.83
N ASP A 290 23.97 5.18 -15.36
CA ASP A 290 25.42 5.02 -15.26
C ASP A 290 25.96 5.73 -14.02
N VAL A 291 25.31 6.83 -13.60
CA VAL A 291 25.56 7.55 -12.34
C VAL A 291 24.22 7.99 -11.75
N VAL A 292 24.12 7.99 -10.42
CA VAL A 292 22.98 8.56 -9.70
C VAL A 292 23.41 9.75 -8.87
N ILE A 293 22.67 10.86 -8.99
CA ILE A 293 22.75 12.05 -8.14
C ILE A 293 21.55 12.05 -7.20
N SER A 294 21.81 12.23 -5.91
CA SER A 294 20.78 12.32 -4.88
C SER A 294 20.89 13.64 -4.12
N ASP A 295 19.75 14.28 -3.87
CA ASP A 295 19.69 15.55 -3.15
C ASP A 295 19.10 15.40 -1.74
N GLU A 296 17.83 15.71 -1.53
CA GLU A 296 17.10 15.62 -0.29
C GLU A 296 15.64 15.18 -0.52
N GLN A 297 15.08 14.54 0.52
CA GLN A 297 13.65 14.23 0.67
C GLN A 297 13.09 13.20 -0.33
N CYS A 298 12.25 12.29 0.20
CA CYS A 298 11.62 11.21 -0.57
C CYS A 298 12.61 10.31 -1.35
N ILE A 299 13.88 10.33 -1.00
CA ILE A 299 14.90 9.40 -1.50
C ILE A 299 14.82 8.12 -0.68
N ARG A 300 14.84 6.96 -1.34
CA ARG A 300 14.92 5.68 -0.64
C ARG A 300 16.25 5.53 0.08
N VAL A 301 16.21 5.18 1.37
CA VAL A 301 17.42 5.00 2.20
C VAL A 301 18.26 3.78 1.81
N ASP A 302 17.70 2.82 1.06
CA ASP A 302 18.39 1.63 0.56
C ASP A 302 18.97 1.79 -0.86
N ILE A 303 18.97 3.01 -1.42
CA ILE A 303 19.49 3.26 -2.78
C ILE A 303 20.97 2.87 -2.91
N LEU A 304 21.83 3.26 -1.96
CA LEU A 304 23.26 2.92 -1.99
C LEU A 304 23.49 1.39 -1.97
N GLU A 305 22.67 0.65 -1.22
CA GLU A 305 22.75 -0.82 -1.20
C GLU A 305 22.44 -1.43 -2.58
N ASN A 306 21.39 -0.92 -3.25
CA ASN A 306 21.00 -1.40 -4.57
C ASN A 306 22.01 -0.99 -5.65
N LEU A 307 22.56 0.22 -5.58
CA LEU A 307 23.56 0.73 -6.51
C LEU A 307 24.90 -0.01 -6.40
N LYS A 308 25.33 -0.40 -5.20
CA LYS A 308 26.50 -1.26 -4.99
C LYS A 308 26.40 -2.59 -5.75
N LYS A 309 25.22 -3.22 -5.74
CA LYS A 309 24.97 -4.48 -6.49
C LYS A 309 25.12 -4.30 -8.00
N LEU A 310 24.90 -3.09 -8.49
CA LEU A 310 24.98 -2.71 -9.91
C LEU A 310 26.32 -2.06 -10.30
N LYS A 311 27.23 -1.84 -9.33
CA LYS A 311 28.46 -1.06 -9.51
C LYS A 311 28.19 0.32 -10.14
N THR A 312 27.06 0.94 -9.77
CA THR A 312 26.68 2.28 -10.24
C THR A 312 27.02 3.29 -9.13
N PRO A 313 27.83 4.32 -9.38
CA PRO A 313 28.19 5.28 -8.35
C PRO A 313 27.03 6.17 -7.90
N LEU A 314 27.01 6.50 -6.60
CA LEU A 314 26.09 7.48 -6.01
C LEU A 314 26.84 8.78 -5.67
N ILE A 315 26.32 9.92 -6.10
CA ILE A 315 26.77 11.25 -5.68
C ILE A 315 25.69 11.86 -4.79
N ALA A 316 25.98 11.97 -3.50
CA ALA A 316 25.14 12.68 -2.53
C ALA A 316 25.50 14.17 -2.52
N THR A 317 24.51 15.05 -2.44
CA THR A 317 24.73 16.49 -2.67
C THR A 317 24.32 17.40 -1.53
N THR A 318 23.56 16.87 -0.56
CA THR A 318 23.10 17.65 0.59
C THR A 318 23.51 16.98 1.90
N ASP A 319 23.73 17.81 2.92
CA ASP A 319 23.97 17.38 4.30
C ASP A 319 22.77 16.60 4.91
N LYS A 320 21.57 16.81 4.36
CA LYS A 320 20.34 16.09 4.72
C LYS A 320 20.32 14.64 4.23
N TYR A 321 21.13 14.30 3.22
CA TYR A 321 21.29 12.93 2.71
C TYR A 321 22.74 12.65 2.29
N VAL A 322 23.62 12.40 3.26
CA VAL A 322 25.04 12.05 3.00
C VAL A 322 25.23 10.54 2.76
N SER A 323 24.34 9.70 3.29
CA SER A 323 24.40 8.24 3.18
C SER A 323 25.71 7.58 3.69
N GLY A 324 26.45 8.27 4.58
CA GLY A 324 27.73 7.80 5.11
C GLY A 324 28.87 7.74 4.08
N LEU A 325 28.73 8.47 2.96
CA LEU A 325 29.74 8.56 1.92
C LEU A 325 30.87 9.52 2.34
N GLU A 326 32.07 9.30 1.80
CA GLU A 326 33.23 10.18 2.01
C GLU A 326 32.96 11.57 1.41
N ASP A 327 33.26 12.62 2.17
CA ASP A 327 33.20 13.99 1.68
C ASP A 327 34.46 14.30 0.85
N LEU A 328 34.25 14.47 -0.46
CA LEU A 328 35.30 14.77 -1.41
C LEU A 328 35.14 16.16 -2.02
N SER A 329 34.35 17.04 -1.38
CA SER A 329 34.01 18.35 -1.93
C SER A 329 35.25 19.26 -2.08
N ASN A 330 36.33 19.02 -1.33
CA ASN A 330 37.60 19.73 -1.45
C ASN A 330 38.66 19.02 -2.31
N GLU A 331 38.38 17.79 -2.77
CA GLU A 331 39.34 16.98 -3.53
C GLU A 331 39.35 17.36 -5.02
N ASN A 332 40.43 17.05 -5.74
CA ASN A 332 40.53 17.26 -7.18
C ASN A 332 39.49 16.38 -7.93
N PRO A 333 38.70 16.95 -8.88
CA PRO A 333 37.71 16.21 -9.67
C PRO A 333 38.25 14.92 -10.30
N ASP A 334 39.46 14.94 -10.86
CA ASP A 334 40.04 13.79 -11.56
C ASP A 334 40.34 12.62 -10.60
N VAL A 335 40.77 12.92 -9.37
CA VAL A 335 40.97 11.91 -8.31
C VAL A 335 39.64 11.27 -7.91
N ILE A 336 38.59 12.08 -7.77
CA ILE A 336 37.25 11.59 -7.43
C ILE A 336 36.73 10.66 -8.53
N ILE A 337 36.89 11.08 -9.79
CA ILE A 337 36.48 10.30 -10.96
C ILE A 337 37.23 8.97 -10.99
N GLU A 338 38.54 8.95 -10.74
CA GLU A 338 39.34 7.73 -10.68
C GLU A 338 38.83 6.75 -9.60
N LYS A 339 38.62 7.24 -8.37
CA LYS A 339 38.10 6.43 -7.25
C LYS A 339 36.71 5.82 -7.56
N LEU A 340 35.81 6.59 -8.18
CA LEU A 340 34.48 6.12 -8.55
C LEU A 340 34.54 5.09 -9.70
N LEU A 341 35.39 5.33 -10.69
CA LEU A 341 35.55 4.45 -11.84
C LEU A 341 36.28 3.15 -11.50
N SER A 342 37.23 3.16 -10.57
CA SER A 342 37.92 1.95 -10.09
C SER A 342 37.03 1.08 -9.22
N GLY A 343 35.96 1.66 -8.64
CA GLY A 343 35.11 1.01 -7.65
C GLY A 343 35.74 0.96 -6.25
N GLU A 344 36.81 1.72 -6.01
CA GLU A 344 37.40 1.91 -4.68
C GLU A 344 36.34 2.43 -3.70
N ILE A 345 35.56 3.41 -4.14
CA ILE A 345 34.41 3.94 -3.40
C ILE A 345 33.10 3.70 -4.16
N PRO A 346 32.01 3.38 -3.46
CA PRO A 346 30.69 3.16 -4.08
C PRO A 346 29.96 4.47 -4.43
N GLY A 347 30.53 5.60 -4.01
CA GLY A 347 29.92 6.92 -4.11
C GLY A 347 30.67 7.94 -3.27
N CYS A 348 30.28 9.21 -3.37
CA CYS A 348 30.88 10.32 -2.61
C CYS A 348 29.82 11.36 -2.24
N PHE A 349 30.14 12.19 -1.25
CA PHE A 349 29.41 13.42 -0.93
C PHE A 349 30.12 14.62 -1.58
N LEU A 350 29.38 15.38 -2.40
CA LEU A 350 29.83 16.55 -3.14
C LEU A 350 28.79 17.66 -3.07
N HIS A 351 29.06 18.72 -2.29
CA HIS A 351 28.15 19.86 -2.15
C HIS A 351 28.54 21.08 -3.02
N THR A 352 29.66 21.04 -3.74
CA THR A 352 30.06 22.08 -4.68
C THR A 352 29.47 21.83 -6.07
N LEU A 353 28.52 22.67 -6.51
CA LEU A 353 27.73 22.47 -7.74
C LEU A 353 28.57 22.36 -9.02
N GLU A 354 29.57 23.24 -9.21
CA GLU A 354 30.40 23.24 -10.43
C GLU A 354 31.19 21.93 -10.57
N LYS A 355 31.87 21.52 -9.49
CA LYS A 355 32.61 20.25 -9.40
C LYS A 355 31.68 19.05 -9.58
N LEU A 356 30.48 19.11 -9.02
CA LEU A 356 29.49 18.05 -9.15
C LEU A 356 29.09 17.81 -10.61
N GLY A 357 28.79 18.88 -11.36
CA GLY A 357 28.42 18.77 -12.78
C GLY A 357 29.52 18.09 -13.59
N GLU A 358 30.77 18.49 -13.38
CA GLU A 358 31.95 17.89 -14.01
C GLU A 358 32.10 16.40 -13.68
N VAL A 359 32.13 16.05 -12.40
CA VAL A 359 32.34 14.68 -11.93
C VAL A 359 31.22 13.77 -12.43
N ALA A 360 29.95 14.17 -12.29
CA ALA A 360 28.81 13.36 -12.71
C ALA A 360 28.84 13.03 -14.21
N VAL A 361 29.09 14.05 -15.05
CA VAL A 361 29.12 13.89 -16.51
C VAL A 361 30.31 13.05 -16.95
N LYS A 362 31.52 13.33 -16.44
CA LYS A 362 32.73 12.57 -16.79
C LYS A 362 32.61 11.11 -16.35
N VAL A 363 32.11 10.82 -15.14
CA VAL A 363 31.93 9.44 -14.66
C VAL A 363 30.92 8.69 -15.52
N ALA A 364 29.75 9.29 -15.82
CA ALA A 364 28.73 8.65 -16.64
C ALA A 364 29.24 8.27 -18.04
N VAL A 365 29.93 9.20 -18.72
CA VAL A 365 30.53 8.97 -20.04
C VAL A 365 31.52 7.79 -20.00
N ASN A 366 32.45 7.81 -19.03
CA ASN A 366 33.47 6.76 -18.90
C ASN A 366 32.86 5.39 -18.56
N ILE A 367 31.86 5.33 -17.67
CA ILE A 367 31.15 4.08 -17.38
C ILE A 367 30.46 3.54 -18.63
N LYS A 368 29.82 4.42 -19.40
CA LYS A 368 29.13 4.02 -20.62
C LYS A 368 30.06 3.46 -21.68
N GLU A 369 31.21 4.11 -21.89
CA GLU A 369 32.26 3.64 -22.82
C GLU A 369 32.81 2.28 -22.38
N ARG A 370 33.09 2.08 -21.09
CA ARG A 370 33.52 0.79 -20.55
C ARG A 370 32.49 -0.31 -20.78
N LYS A 371 31.20 -0.03 -20.56
CA LYS A 371 30.10 -0.98 -20.83
C LYS A 371 30.02 -1.34 -22.33
N LYS A 372 30.22 -0.38 -23.24
CA LYS A 372 30.24 -0.63 -24.70
C LYS A 372 31.43 -1.51 -25.12
N ASN A 373 32.62 -1.24 -24.58
CA ASN A 373 33.84 -2.01 -24.90
C ASN A 373 33.78 -3.44 -24.36
N ALA A 374 33.18 -3.63 -23.17
CA ALA A 374 32.93 -4.93 -22.58
C ALA A 374 32.04 -5.86 -23.42
N GLY A 375 31.06 -5.29 -24.15
CA GLY A 375 30.15 -6.05 -25.00
C GLY A 375 30.79 -6.74 -26.22
N ASN A 376 32.05 -6.42 -26.55
CA ASN A 376 32.81 -7.01 -27.66
C ASN A 376 33.67 -8.23 -27.23
N GLU A 377 33.82 -8.49 -25.94
CA GLU A 377 34.44 -9.71 -25.42
C GLU A 377 33.36 -10.72 -24.99
N LYS A 378 33.60 -12.03 -25.15
CA LYS A 378 32.74 -13.11 -24.62
C LYS A 378 32.82 -13.18 -23.09
N THR A 379 32.52 -12.11 -22.39
CA THR A 379 32.40 -12.06 -20.93
C THR A 379 30.92 -11.90 -20.57
N GLN A 380 30.28 -13.02 -20.21
CA GLN A 380 28.90 -13.10 -19.69
C GLN A 380 28.65 -12.34 -18.36
N ASN A 381 29.56 -11.46 -17.92
CA ASN A 381 29.58 -10.84 -16.59
C ASN A 381 29.20 -9.35 -16.55
N LEU A 382 28.64 -8.78 -17.64
CA LEU A 382 28.37 -7.33 -17.73
C LEU A 382 26.91 -6.94 -18.05
N ASN A 383 25.96 -7.88 -18.04
CA ASN A 383 24.53 -7.53 -17.91
C ASN A 383 24.24 -7.06 -16.48
N LEU A 384 24.57 -5.80 -16.19
CA LEU A 384 24.38 -5.18 -14.88
C LEU A 384 22.93 -4.69 -14.72
N ASN A 385 21.96 -5.61 -14.75
CA ASN A 385 20.63 -5.36 -14.18
C ASN A 385 20.31 -6.44 -13.14
N LEU A 386 19.43 -6.13 -12.19
CA LEU A 386 19.08 -7.04 -11.10
C LEU A 386 17.81 -7.85 -11.39
N TYR A 387 17.23 -7.71 -12.59
CA TYR A 387 15.95 -8.35 -12.92
C TYR A 387 16.06 -9.52 -13.88
N GLU A 388 17.08 -9.62 -14.73
CA GLU A 388 17.22 -10.76 -15.65
C GLU A 388 17.33 -12.09 -14.91
N GLY A 389 16.45 -13.04 -15.24
CA GLY A 389 16.41 -14.35 -14.63
C GLY A 389 15.79 -14.38 -13.23
N ALA A 390 15.27 -13.26 -12.71
CA ALA A 390 14.62 -13.19 -11.42
C ALA A 390 13.36 -14.08 -11.35
N ILE A 391 12.62 -14.24 -12.45
CA ILE A 391 11.46 -15.14 -12.55
C ILE A 391 11.80 -16.57 -12.12
N LYS A 392 13.01 -17.08 -12.40
CA LYS A 392 13.40 -18.44 -12.00
C LYS A 392 13.44 -18.61 -10.48
N ARG A 393 13.79 -17.54 -9.74
CA ARG A 393 13.81 -17.55 -8.26
C ARG A 393 12.42 -17.77 -7.65
N THR A 394 11.33 -17.60 -8.40
CA THR A 394 9.98 -17.87 -7.87
C THR A 394 9.74 -19.35 -7.57
N THR A 395 10.51 -20.26 -8.17
CA THR A 395 10.48 -21.71 -7.88
C THR A 395 10.82 -22.03 -6.42
N GLU A 396 11.57 -21.15 -5.74
CA GLU A 396 11.92 -21.30 -4.32
C GLU A 396 10.75 -20.94 -3.38
N CYS A 397 9.65 -20.42 -3.91
CA CYS A 397 8.54 -19.93 -3.10
C CYS A 397 7.88 -21.03 -2.27
N ILE A 398 7.93 -20.88 -0.95
CA ILE A 398 7.29 -21.79 0.01
C ILE A 398 5.84 -21.41 0.35
N ASN A 399 5.22 -20.47 -0.35
CA ASN A 399 3.82 -20.06 -0.19
C ASN A 399 3.42 -19.54 1.21
N CYS A 400 4.37 -19.08 2.02
CA CYS A 400 4.13 -18.67 3.42
C CYS A 400 3.12 -17.52 3.62
N GLY A 401 2.95 -16.64 2.63
CA GLY A 401 2.03 -15.50 2.70
C GLY A 401 2.56 -14.25 3.42
N LEU A 402 3.80 -14.27 3.92
CA LEU A 402 4.42 -13.10 4.57
C LEU A 402 4.48 -11.87 3.65
N CYS A 403 4.67 -12.08 2.34
CA CYS A 403 4.69 -11.01 1.35
C CYS A 403 3.33 -10.30 1.19
N ILE A 404 2.21 -10.94 1.57
CA ILE A 404 0.88 -10.31 1.63
C ILE A 404 0.81 -9.43 2.88
N LYS A 405 1.13 -10.00 4.05
CA LYS A 405 1.13 -9.28 5.34
C LYS A 405 2.05 -8.05 5.31
N ALA A 406 3.19 -8.16 4.61
CA ALA A 406 4.15 -7.10 4.45
C ALA A 406 3.66 -5.96 3.54
N CYS A 407 2.73 -6.23 2.62
CA CYS A 407 2.37 -5.28 1.57
C CYS A 407 1.58 -4.09 2.14
N PRO A 408 2.07 -2.84 2.00
CA PRO A 408 1.39 -1.66 2.57
C PRO A 408 0.09 -1.29 1.82
N VAL A 409 -0.05 -1.74 0.58
CA VAL A 409 -1.20 -1.46 -0.31
C VAL A 409 -2.02 -2.72 -0.61
N GLY A 410 -1.76 -3.84 0.09
CA GLY A 410 -2.60 -5.04 0.01
C GLY A 410 -2.48 -5.88 -1.26
N VAL A 411 -1.41 -5.76 -2.05
CA VAL A 411 -1.17 -6.65 -3.21
C VAL A 411 -0.93 -8.09 -2.74
N ASP A 412 -1.67 -9.05 -3.30
CA ASP A 412 -1.46 -10.49 -3.05
C ASP A 412 -0.24 -11.02 -3.83
N ASN A 413 0.94 -10.68 -3.32
CA ASN A 413 2.21 -11.11 -3.87
C ASN A 413 2.34 -12.65 -3.91
N ARG A 414 1.68 -13.37 -2.99
CA ARG A 414 1.75 -14.85 -2.98
C ARG A 414 1.04 -15.40 -4.19
N LEU A 415 -0.17 -14.92 -4.47
CA LEU A 415 -0.95 -15.34 -5.63
C LEU A 415 -0.20 -15.02 -6.93
N ILE A 416 0.32 -13.80 -7.07
CA ILE A 416 1.09 -13.38 -8.26
C ILE A 416 2.29 -14.31 -8.48
N ILE A 417 3.11 -14.55 -7.46
CA ILE A 417 4.31 -15.39 -7.57
C ILE A 417 3.96 -16.83 -7.94
N ARG A 418 2.86 -17.38 -7.41
CA ARG A 418 2.37 -18.72 -7.78
C ARG A 418 1.92 -18.79 -9.24
N SER A 419 1.19 -17.76 -9.69
CA SER A 419 0.75 -17.67 -11.09
C SER A 419 1.92 -17.49 -12.05
N ILE A 420 2.94 -16.72 -11.66
CA ILE A 420 4.19 -16.62 -12.41
C ILE A 420 4.87 -17.98 -12.50
N ASN A 421 5.02 -18.70 -11.38
CA ASN A 421 5.67 -20.02 -11.39
C ASN A 421 4.97 -20.99 -12.35
N LYS A 422 3.63 -21.04 -12.30
CA LYS A 422 2.81 -21.88 -13.18
C LYS A 422 2.95 -21.51 -14.66
N ILE A 423 2.93 -20.22 -14.99
CA ILE A 423 2.90 -19.76 -16.38
C ILE A 423 4.30 -19.81 -17.02
N PHE A 424 5.33 -19.45 -16.27
CA PHE A 424 6.68 -19.21 -16.81
C PHE A 424 7.68 -20.32 -16.47
N ASN A 425 7.53 -21.07 -15.37
CA ASN A 425 8.50 -22.11 -14.96
C ASN A 425 7.98 -23.55 -15.11
N GLU A 426 6.67 -23.81 -14.90
CA GLU A 426 6.12 -25.18 -14.94
C GLU A 426 5.89 -25.74 -16.36
N LYS A 427 6.23 -25.00 -17.43
CA LYS A 427 6.16 -25.47 -18.83
C LYS A 427 7.31 -26.39 -19.25
N GLU A 428 8.30 -26.67 -18.39
CA GLU A 428 9.45 -27.53 -18.71
C GLU A 428 9.41 -28.94 -18.08
N SER A 429 8.35 -29.32 -17.35
CA SER A 429 8.30 -30.57 -16.57
C SER A 429 7.15 -31.54 -16.91
N GLU A 430 6.70 -31.60 -18.16
CA GLU A 430 5.73 -32.62 -18.64
C GLU A 430 6.34 -33.72 -19.51
N ILE A 431 7.68 -33.87 -19.50
CA ILE A 431 8.37 -35.01 -20.11
C ILE A 431 9.21 -35.68 -19.03
N ASN A 432 8.68 -36.78 -18.48
CA ASN A 432 9.37 -37.90 -17.81
C ASN A 432 8.60 -38.32 -16.56
N GLU A 433 7.72 -39.30 -16.72
CA GLU A 433 7.47 -40.36 -15.73
C GLU A 433 6.51 -41.39 -16.35
N LYS A 434 7.06 -42.24 -17.21
CA LYS A 434 6.56 -43.58 -17.49
C LYS A 434 7.76 -44.51 -17.39
N ASP A 435 7.62 -45.52 -16.53
CA ASP A 435 8.02 -46.91 -16.75
C ASP A 435 8.36 -47.58 -15.41
N GLU A 436 7.67 -48.69 -15.15
CA GLU A 436 8.24 -50.01 -14.79
C GLU A 436 7.23 -50.84 -13.96
N GLU A 437 6.54 -51.75 -14.65
CA GLU A 437 5.90 -52.96 -14.12
C GLU A 437 6.59 -54.14 -14.81
N ASN A 438 6.97 -55.21 -14.09
CA ASN A 438 6.83 -56.61 -14.54
C ASN A 438 7.29 -57.67 -13.50
N ASN A 439 6.48 -58.75 -13.47
CA ASN A 439 6.78 -60.19 -13.31
C ASN A 439 6.61 -60.98 -11.98
N GLU A 440 5.69 -61.97 -12.09
CA GLU A 440 5.78 -63.43 -11.80
C GLU A 440 5.24 -64.09 -10.49
N GLU A 441 4.13 -64.83 -10.69
CA GLU A 441 3.79 -66.25 -10.38
C GLU A 441 3.72 -66.89 -8.95
N SER A 442 2.86 -67.92 -8.88
CA SER A 442 2.10 -68.50 -7.75
C SER A 442 2.71 -69.69 -6.98
N LYS A 443 2.34 -69.91 -5.69
CA LYS A 443 2.46 -71.20 -4.96
C LYS A 443 1.35 -71.43 -3.89
N ALA A 444 0.95 -72.70 -3.67
CA ALA A 444 0.01 -73.18 -2.63
C ALA A 444 0.71 -73.53 -1.29
N GLN A 445 -0.01 -73.49 -0.15
CA GLN A 445 0.55 -73.61 1.21
C GLN A 445 0.24 -74.94 1.92
N PHE A 446 1.28 -75.56 2.51
CA PHE A 446 1.20 -76.79 3.31
C PHE A 446 0.65 -76.55 4.73
N LEU A 447 -0.14 -77.48 5.26
CA LEU A 447 -0.72 -77.41 6.61
C LEU A 447 -0.13 -78.43 7.59
N PHE A 448 -0.23 -79.73 7.32
CA PHE A 448 0.35 -80.81 8.14
C PHE A 448 0.37 -82.16 7.39
N CYS A 449 1.11 -83.14 7.92
CA CYS A 449 1.20 -84.51 7.40
C CYS A 449 0.16 -85.43 8.09
N TRP A 450 -0.59 -86.20 7.30
CA TRP A 450 -1.63 -87.12 7.80
C TRP A 450 -1.05 -88.30 8.59
N ASP A 451 0.12 -88.79 8.18
CA ASP A 451 0.72 -90.00 8.77
C ASP A 451 1.33 -89.74 10.15
N ASP A 452 1.68 -88.48 10.46
CA ASP A 452 2.37 -88.07 11.69
C ASP A 452 1.46 -87.41 12.74
N ILE A 453 0.13 -87.61 12.66
CA ILE A 453 -0.85 -87.03 13.59
C ILE A 453 -0.72 -87.67 14.98
N SER A 454 -0.40 -86.85 15.99
CA SER A 454 -0.35 -87.23 17.40
C SER A 454 -0.56 -86.01 18.30
N GLU A 455 -0.80 -86.22 19.60
CA GLU A 455 -1.03 -85.15 20.60
C GLU A 455 0.16 -84.20 20.76
N ASN A 456 1.36 -84.62 20.31
CA ASN A 456 2.60 -83.86 20.44
C ASN A 456 3.13 -83.31 19.10
N ASN A 457 2.41 -83.46 17.98
CA ASN A 457 2.85 -82.95 16.67
C ASN A 457 2.61 -81.44 16.57
N ALA A 458 3.69 -80.66 16.44
CA ALA A 458 3.63 -79.19 16.44
C ALA A 458 2.79 -78.59 15.31
N ASP A 459 2.81 -79.19 14.11
CA ASP A 459 2.07 -78.68 12.95
C ASP A 459 0.58 -79.01 13.06
N PHE A 460 0.24 -80.19 13.58
CA PHE A 460 -1.14 -80.56 13.87
C PHE A 460 -1.73 -79.73 15.04
N ILE A 461 -0.95 -79.45 16.08
CA ILE A 461 -1.34 -78.55 17.18
C ILE A 461 -1.62 -77.13 16.63
N LYS A 462 -0.80 -76.65 15.71
CA LYS A 462 -0.99 -75.35 15.05
C LYS A 462 -2.27 -75.33 14.20
N PHE A 463 -2.60 -76.44 13.54
CA PHE A 463 -3.87 -76.62 12.83
C PHE A 463 -5.08 -76.60 13.78
N LEU A 464 -5.02 -77.27 14.95
CA LEU A 464 -6.10 -77.24 15.95
C LEU A 464 -6.32 -75.83 16.53
N LYS A 465 -5.25 -75.09 16.84
CA LYS A 465 -5.34 -73.71 17.32
C LYS A 465 -6.03 -72.77 16.33
N ARG A 466 -5.89 -73.00 15.03
CA ARG A 466 -6.57 -72.19 13.98
C ARG A 466 -8.09 -72.24 14.10
N TRP A 467 -8.64 -73.32 14.65
CA TRP A 467 -10.07 -73.50 14.89
C TRP A 467 -10.47 -73.26 16.35
N ASN A 468 -9.59 -72.62 17.12
CA ASN A 468 -9.79 -72.28 18.54
C ASN A 468 -9.93 -73.52 19.45
N ILE A 469 -9.24 -74.62 19.11
CA ILE A 469 -9.13 -75.84 19.93
C ILE A 469 -7.77 -75.82 20.65
N GLU A 470 -7.76 -75.79 21.98
CA GLU A 470 -6.53 -75.79 22.77
C GLU A 470 -6.00 -77.22 22.99
N ALA A 471 -4.77 -77.47 22.55
CA ALA A 471 -4.20 -78.82 22.49
C ALA A 471 -3.81 -79.42 23.86
N THR A 472 -3.84 -78.67 24.95
CA THR A 472 -3.37 -79.13 26.27
C THR A 472 -4.30 -80.15 26.95
N ASN A 473 -5.56 -80.28 26.52
CA ASN A 473 -6.56 -81.19 27.13
C ASN A 473 -7.43 -81.95 26.10
N VAL A 474 -6.82 -82.47 25.02
CA VAL A 474 -7.52 -83.28 24.01
C VAL A 474 -6.98 -84.71 23.96
N ALA A 475 -7.84 -85.68 23.61
CA ALA A 475 -7.46 -87.06 23.28
C ALA A 475 -7.63 -87.29 21.78
N ILE A 476 -6.66 -87.96 21.14
CA ILE A 476 -6.73 -88.29 19.71
C ILE A 476 -6.89 -89.80 19.56
N SER A 477 -7.94 -90.25 18.87
CA SER A 477 -8.04 -91.62 18.36
C SER A 477 -7.92 -91.61 16.84
N LYS A 478 -7.04 -92.47 16.30
CA LYS A 478 -6.78 -92.61 14.87
C LYS A 478 -7.00 -94.06 14.45
N ASP A 479 -7.79 -94.22 13.40
CA ASP A 479 -7.97 -95.46 12.63
C ASP A 479 -7.49 -95.21 11.19
N ASP A 480 -7.38 -96.25 10.36
CA ASP A 480 -6.73 -96.16 9.02
C ASP A 480 -7.33 -95.09 8.10
N LYS A 481 -8.59 -94.68 8.33
CA LYS A 481 -9.29 -93.68 7.50
C LYS A 481 -9.91 -92.51 8.25
N VAL A 482 -9.85 -92.49 9.60
CA VAL A 482 -10.56 -91.49 10.41
C VAL A 482 -9.72 -91.09 11.62
N VAL A 483 -9.65 -89.79 11.90
CA VAL A 483 -9.11 -89.24 13.15
C VAL A 483 -10.20 -88.49 13.89
N ASN A 484 -10.39 -88.81 15.17
CA ASN A 484 -11.27 -88.08 16.07
C ASN A 484 -10.45 -87.38 17.15
N VAL A 485 -10.78 -86.11 17.41
CA VAL A 485 -10.22 -85.31 18.49
C VAL A 485 -11.34 -85.02 19.49
N THR A 486 -11.22 -85.55 20.70
CA THR A 486 -12.19 -85.38 21.78
C THR A 486 -11.62 -84.53 22.92
N ASP A 487 -12.50 -83.83 23.61
CA ASP A 487 -12.15 -83.10 24.83
C ASP A 487 -12.00 -84.08 26.01
N LYS A 488 -10.86 -84.09 26.71
CA LYS A 488 -10.60 -85.01 27.83
C LYS A 488 -11.48 -84.72 29.07
N ASN A 489 -12.04 -83.51 29.21
CA ASN A 489 -12.84 -83.12 30.37
C ASN A 489 -14.35 -83.36 30.17
N THR A 490 -14.86 -83.22 28.95
CA THR A 490 -16.30 -83.33 28.65
C THR A 490 -16.68 -84.55 27.81
N ASN A 491 -15.68 -85.28 27.28
CA ASN A 491 -15.85 -86.42 26.38
C ASN A 491 -16.62 -86.12 25.09
N SER A 492 -16.76 -84.84 24.73
CA SER A 492 -17.42 -84.39 23.50
C SER A 492 -16.48 -84.40 22.30
N ASN A 493 -16.99 -84.75 21.12
CA ASN A 493 -16.23 -84.73 19.87
C ASN A 493 -16.02 -83.30 19.36
N LEU A 494 -14.76 -82.88 19.22
CA LEU A 494 -14.38 -81.51 18.84
C LEU A 494 -14.09 -81.39 17.33
N LEU A 495 -13.50 -82.43 16.75
CA LEU A 495 -13.13 -82.50 15.34
C LEU A 495 -13.09 -83.95 14.87
N THR A 496 -13.71 -84.23 13.73
CA THR A 496 -13.54 -85.49 13.00
C THR A 496 -12.92 -85.23 11.64
N LEU A 497 -11.81 -85.90 11.32
CA LEU A 497 -11.17 -85.89 10.01
C LEU A 497 -11.40 -87.24 9.34
N LYS A 498 -11.89 -87.25 8.10
CA LYS A 498 -12.06 -88.46 7.30
C LYS A 498 -11.25 -88.34 6.02
N ILE A 499 -10.47 -89.37 5.69
CA ILE A 499 -9.64 -89.39 4.48
C ILE A 499 -10.30 -90.21 3.36
N GLY A 500 -10.39 -89.59 2.18
CA GLY A 500 -10.80 -90.18 0.90
C GLY A 500 -9.94 -89.58 -0.23
N ASN A 501 -10.52 -89.22 -1.38
CA ASN A 501 -9.78 -88.52 -2.45
C ASN A 501 -9.27 -87.13 -2.03
N ASN A 502 -9.94 -86.53 -1.04
CA ASN A 502 -9.56 -85.32 -0.32
C ASN A 502 -9.72 -85.59 1.19
N ILE A 503 -9.20 -84.71 2.06
CA ILE A 503 -9.55 -84.75 3.48
C ILE A 503 -10.79 -83.90 3.71
N ILE A 504 -11.79 -84.50 4.36
CA ILE A 504 -12.95 -83.77 4.87
C ILE A 504 -12.79 -83.63 6.38
N ALA A 505 -12.70 -82.38 6.85
CA ALA A 505 -12.76 -82.04 8.27
C ALA A 505 -14.16 -81.59 8.63
N GLU A 506 -14.77 -82.26 9.61
CA GLU A 506 -16.05 -81.87 10.18
C GLU A 506 -15.81 -81.23 11.56
N ILE A 507 -16.06 -79.93 11.65
CA ILE A 507 -15.85 -79.12 12.86
C ILE A 507 -17.19 -78.51 13.24
N LYS A 508 -17.71 -78.82 14.43
CA LYS A 508 -18.97 -78.26 14.95
C LYS A 508 -20.14 -78.36 13.94
N ASN A 509 -20.27 -79.51 13.27
CA ASN A 509 -21.29 -79.84 12.26
C ASN A 509 -21.17 -79.11 10.89
N GLU A 510 -20.03 -78.45 10.60
CA GLU A 510 -19.72 -77.92 9.27
C GLU A 510 -18.57 -78.71 8.61
N LYS A 511 -18.66 -78.94 7.29
CA LYS A 511 -17.69 -79.75 6.52
C LYS A 511 -16.77 -78.87 5.66
N PHE A 512 -15.46 -79.11 5.78
CA PHE A 512 -14.40 -78.43 5.06
C PHE A 512 -13.56 -79.43 4.27
N GLU A 513 -13.18 -79.11 3.04
CA GLU A 513 -12.44 -80.00 2.15
C GLU A 513 -11.02 -79.48 1.89
N PHE A 514 -10.02 -80.36 2.01
CA PHE A 514 -8.60 -80.03 1.87
C PHE A 514 -7.92 -80.90 0.80
N ILE A 515 -6.90 -80.34 0.15
CA ILE A 515 -6.17 -80.99 -0.94
C ILE A 515 -5.11 -81.91 -0.36
N VAL A 516 -5.03 -83.14 -0.88
CA VAL A 516 -4.04 -84.15 -0.48
C VAL A 516 -2.96 -84.27 -1.55
N ARG A 517 -1.68 -84.21 -1.17
CA ARG A 517 -0.53 -84.43 -2.05
C ARG A 517 0.35 -85.55 -1.49
N GLY A 518 0.70 -86.53 -2.32
CA GLY A 518 1.64 -87.60 -1.95
C GLY A 518 3.06 -87.21 -2.33
N GLU A 519 3.95 -87.09 -1.34
CA GLU A 519 5.39 -86.85 -1.56
C GLU A 519 6.20 -87.72 -0.58
N ASN A 520 7.23 -88.41 -1.07
CA ASN A 520 8.14 -89.26 -0.29
C ASN A 520 7.47 -90.36 0.58
N GLY A 521 6.38 -90.96 0.10
CA GLY A 521 5.71 -92.07 0.79
C GLY A 521 4.84 -91.68 1.99
N LYS A 522 4.59 -90.37 2.18
CA LYS A 522 3.67 -89.83 3.19
C LYS A 522 2.60 -88.91 2.56
N LEU A 523 1.44 -88.78 3.21
CA LEU A 523 0.29 -87.99 2.76
C LEU A 523 0.29 -86.58 3.39
N ASN A 524 0.48 -85.55 2.57
CA ASN A 524 0.58 -84.14 2.98
C ASN A 524 -0.70 -83.35 2.65
N ILE A 525 -1.16 -82.51 3.58
CA ILE A 525 -2.45 -81.80 3.48
C ILE A 525 -2.24 -80.31 3.28
N CYS A 526 -2.90 -79.74 2.27
CA CYS A 526 -2.76 -78.35 1.82
C CYS A 526 -4.14 -77.69 1.64
N GLU A 527 -4.22 -76.35 1.71
CA GLU A 527 -5.47 -75.59 1.55
C GLU A 527 -5.37 -74.53 0.44
N GLU A 528 -6.51 -74.27 -0.23
CA GLU A 528 -6.72 -73.13 -1.12
C GLU A 528 -7.41 -71.95 -0.40
N VAL A 529 -6.89 -70.73 -0.57
CA VAL A 529 -7.27 -69.55 0.24
C VAL A 529 -8.46 -68.76 -0.38
N GLY A 530 -9.59 -68.61 0.34
CA GLY A 530 -10.40 -67.37 0.36
C GLY A 530 -11.89 -67.41 -0.06
N LYS A 531 -12.82 -67.62 0.89
CA LYS A 531 -14.28 -67.41 0.66
C LYS A 531 -14.88 -66.07 1.16
N LEU A 532 -14.32 -65.39 2.17
CA LEU A 532 -14.87 -64.11 2.68
C LEU A 532 -14.22 -62.86 2.03
N LYS A 533 -12.93 -62.95 1.68
CA LYS A 533 -12.14 -61.90 1.00
C LYS A 533 -12.73 -61.51 -0.37
N ASN A 534 -13.24 -62.48 -1.11
CA ASN A 534 -13.83 -62.28 -2.44
C ASN A 534 -15.13 -61.46 -2.42
N LYS A 535 -15.88 -61.45 -1.30
CA LYS A 535 -17.14 -60.71 -1.18
C LYS A 535 -16.91 -59.19 -1.07
N ILE A 536 -15.88 -58.76 -0.34
CA ILE A 536 -15.51 -57.33 -0.19
C ILE A 536 -14.94 -56.77 -1.50
N ILE A 537 -14.07 -57.52 -2.16
CA ILE A 537 -13.42 -57.09 -3.41
C ILE A 537 -14.42 -57.02 -4.56
N ASN A 538 -15.37 -57.97 -4.66
CA ASN A 538 -16.40 -57.92 -5.70
C ASN A 538 -17.35 -56.71 -5.54
N LEU A 539 -17.70 -56.32 -4.30
CA LEU A 539 -18.50 -55.11 -4.07
C LEU A 539 -17.76 -53.83 -4.46
N LEU A 540 -16.45 -53.75 -4.16
CA LEU A 540 -15.60 -52.62 -4.54
C LEU A 540 -15.33 -52.54 -6.06
N LYS A 541 -15.38 -53.68 -6.77
CA LYS A 541 -15.24 -53.74 -8.24
C LYS A 541 -16.53 -53.37 -8.99
N GLN A 542 -17.69 -53.58 -8.39
CA GLN A 542 -18.99 -53.38 -9.06
C GLN A 542 -19.50 -51.94 -9.02
N ARG A 543 -19.14 -51.16 -7.98
CA ARG A 543 -19.52 -49.75 -7.86
C ARG A 543 -18.63 -49.01 -6.85
N GLU A 544 -18.49 -47.70 -7.02
CA GLU A 544 -17.89 -46.85 -6.01
C GLU A 544 -18.77 -46.81 -4.76
N CYS A 545 -18.21 -47.16 -3.61
CA CYS A 545 -18.92 -47.15 -2.34
C CYS A 545 -18.01 -46.73 -1.19
N GLY A 546 -18.53 -45.90 -0.28
CA GLY A 546 -17.83 -45.51 0.94
C GLY A 546 -17.89 -46.59 2.02
N ILE A 547 -16.96 -46.55 2.97
CA ILE A 547 -16.78 -47.53 4.06
C ILE A 547 -18.06 -47.75 4.87
N SER A 548 -18.82 -46.68 5.13
CA SER A 548 -20.09 -46.75 5.86
C SER A 548 -21.15 -47.58 5.13
N SER A 549 -21.18 -47.56 3.80
CA SER A 549 -22.10 -48.36 3.01
C SER A 549 -21.64 -49.82 2.94
N LEU A 550 -20.33 -50.02 2.80
CA LEU A 550 -19.72 -51.36 2.73
C LEU A 550 -19.87 -52.14 4.05
N ALA A 551 -19.68 -51.47 5.19
CA ALA A 551 -19.89 -52.06 6.51
C ALA A 551 -21.35 -52.49 6.74
N ARG A 552 -22.31 -51.68 6.26
CA ARG A 552 -23.75 -51.94 6.37
C ARG A 552 -24.21 -53.11 5.50
N GLU A 553 -23.71 -53.23 4.27
CA GLU A 553 -24.07 -54.34 3.37
C GLU A 553 -23.46 -55.68 3.78
N ILE A 554 -22.30 -55.64 4.43
CA ILE A 554 -21.59 -56.85 4.86
C ILE A 554 -22.04 -57.28 6.27
N GLY A 555 -22.70 -56.40 7.01
CA GLY A 555 -23.20 -56.68 8.36
C GLY A 555 -22.10 -56.72 9.40
N CYS A 556 -21.14 -55.79 9.35
CA CYS A 556 -20.03 -55.71 10.30
C CYS A 556 -19.68 -54.25 10.68
N SER A 557 -18.75 -54.07 11.62
CA SER A 557 -18.31 -52.73 12.05
C SER A 557 -17.39 -52.08 11.02
N ARG A 558 -17.37 -50.73 10.97
CA ARG A 558 -16.45 -49.98 10.09
C ARG A 558 -14.99 -50.37 10.38
N GLN A 559 -14.63 -50.54 11.65
CA GLN A 559 -13.29 -50.97 12.08
C GLN A 559 -12.92 -52.37 11.57
N TYR A 560 -13.87 -53.31 11.50
CA TYR A 560 -13.63 -54.63 10.94
C TYR A 560 -13.35 -54.58 9.44
N ILE A 561 -14.09 -53.75 8.68
CA ILE A 561 -13.81 -53.48 7.26
C ILE A 561 -12.41 -52.87 7.08
N TYR A 562 -12.01 -51.92 7.93
CA TYR A 562 -10.67 -51.31 7.89
C TYR A 562 -9.55 -52.33 8.12
N ASN A 563 -9.67 -53.16 9.17
CA ASN A 563 -8.66 -54.17 9.49
C ASN A 563 -8.55 -55.23 8.36
N VAL A 564 -9.65 -55.55 7.69
CA VAL A 564 -9.67 -56.46 6.54
C VAL A 564 -9.01 -55.81 5.32
N LEU A 565 -9.28 -54.54 5.01
CA LEU A 565 -8.66 -53.81 3.89
C LEU A 565 -7.15 -53.59 4.11
N GLU A 566 -6.72 -53.30 5.34
CA GLU A 566 -5.30 -53.19 5.69
C GLU A 566 -4.58 -54.54 5.50
N LYS A 567 -5.22 -55.63 5.91
CA LYS A 567 -4.70 -56.99 5.73
C LYS A 567 -4.64 -57.36 4.24
N ILE A 568 -5.65 -57.02 3.44
CA ILE A 568 -5.62 -57.19 1.97
C ILE A 568 -4.50 -56.34 1.34
N SER A 569 -4.30 -55.10 1.79
CA SER A 569 -3.23 -54.23 1.28
C SER A 569 -1.83 -54.76 1.56
N LYS A 570 -1.64 -55.52 2.65
CA LYS A 570 -0.36 -56.13 3.01
C LYS A 570 -0.16 -57.50 2.34
N GLU A 571 -1.24 -58.26 2.12
CA GLU A 571 -1.18 -59.64 1.61
C GLU A 571 -1.41 -59.77 0.09
N LYS A 572 -2.19 -58.87 -0.53
CA LYS A 572 -2.50 -58.84 -1.97
C LYS A 572 -2.69 -57.38 -2.45
N PRO A 573 -1.59 -56.60 -2.54
CA PRO A 573 -1.66 -55.18 -2.91
C PRO A 573 -2.31 -54.94 -4.29
N ASP A 574 -2.17 -55.89 -5.22
CA ASP A 574 -2.67 -55.79 -6.60
C ASP A 574 -4.20 -55.71 -6.70
N GLU A 575 -4.91 -56.29 -5.73
CA GLU A 575 -6.39 -56.30 -5.67
C GLU A 575 -6.98 -54.95 -5.21
N LEU A 576 -6.15 -54.03 -4.73
CA LEU A 576 -6.54 -52.71 -4.23
C LEU A 576 -5.86 -51.57 -5.01
N THR A 577 -5.43 -51.84 -6.24
CA THR A 577 -4.80 -50.84 -7.11
C THR A 577 -5.82 -49.86 -7.70
N LYS A 578 -5.34 -48.68 -8.13
CA LYS A 578 -6.15 -47.66 -8.83
C LYS A 578 -6.89 -48.24 -10.04
N ARG A 579 -6.35 -49.28 -10.67
CA ARG A 579 -6.89 -49.98 -11.84
C ARG A 579 -8.09 -50.89 -11.49
N VAL A 580 -8.15 -51.41 -10.27
CA VAL A 580 -9.08 -52.49 -9.87
C VAL A 580 -10.29 -51.99 -9.07
N ILE A 581 -10.09 -51.01 -8.18
CA ILE A 581 -11.16 -50.48 -7.31
C ILE A 581 -11.52 -49.03 -7.63
N GLY A 582 -10.96 -48.47 -8.71
CA GLY A 582 -11.14 -47.07 -9.09
C GLY A 582 -10.10 -46.14 -8.45
N LYS A 583 -9.69 -45.11 -9.22
CA LYS A 583 -8.64 -44.15 -8.82
C LYS A 583 -9.06 -43.35 -7.58
N GLU A 584 -10.29 -42.86 -7.54
CA GLU A 584 -10.86 -42.09 -6.42
C GLU A 584 -10.93 -42.93 -5.13
N THR A 585 -11.43 -44.16 -5.23
CA THR A 585 -11.60 -45.09 -4.09
C THR A 585 -10.26 -45.56 -3.51
N CYS A 586 -9.27 -45.90 -4.35
CA CYS A 586 -7.93 -46.29 -3.90
C CYS A 586 -7.17 -45.13 -3.22
N TYR A 587 -7.24 -43.92 -3.79
CA TYR A 587 -6.65 -42.73 -3.17
C TYR A 587 -7.30 -42.38 -1.83
N SER A 588 -8.63 -42.50 -1.73
CA SER A 588 -9.39 -42.12 -0.53
C SER A 588 -9.27 -43.11 0.64
N LEU A 589 -9.06 -44.41 0.38
CA LEU A 589 -9.19 -45.45 1.40
C LEU A 589 -7.87 -46.03 1.93
N ILE A 590 -6.82 -46.13 1.11
CA ILE A 590 -5.62 -46.91 1.45
C ILE A 590 -4.38 -46.03 1.51
N LYS A 591 -4.19 -45.17 0.51
CA LYS A 591 -3.06 -44.21 0.51
C LYS A 591 -3.19 -43.22 1.67
N GLY A 592 -4.37 -42.61 1.85
CA GLY A 592 -4.65 -41.71 2.98
C GLY A 592 -4.55 -42.38 4.35
N LEU A 593 -4.89 -43.67 4.48
CA LEU A 593 -4.79 -44.42 5.74
C LEU A 593 -3.32 -44.72 6.11
N ASN A 594 -2.52 -45.20 5.15
CA ASN A 594 -1.10 -45.47 5.35
C ASN A 594 -0.32 -44.17 5.64
N GLU A 595 -0.67 -43.08 4.96
CA GLU A 595 -0.12 -41.75 5.24
C GLU A 595 -0.55 -41.25 6.62
N TYR A 596 -1.81 -41.45 7.02
CA TYR A 596 -2.34 -41.12 8.35
C TYR A 596 -1.62 -41.86 9.49
N TYR A 597 -1.43 -43.18 9.37
CA TYR A 597 -0.64 -43.94 10.36
C TYR A 597 0.81 -43.45 10.42
N LYS A 598 1.41 -43.13 9.27
CA LYS A 598 2.78 -42.59 9.22
C LYS A 598 2.91 -41.22 9.89
N ILE A 599 1.90 -40.35 9.80
CA ILE A 599 1.93 -39.03 10.46
C ILE A 599 1.54 -39.10 11.94
N THR A 600 0.67 -40.03 12.36
CA THR A 600 0.33 -40.20 13.78
C THR A 600 1.54 -40.72 14.57
N GLU A 601 2.32 -41.65 14.02
CA GLU A 601 3.59 -42.06 14.63
C GLU A 601 4.60 -40.91 14.75
N GLN A 602 4.67 -40.02 13.75
CA GLN A 602 5.49 -38.82 13.85
C GLN A 602 4.95 -37.82 14.89
N ALA A 603 3.63 -37.70 15.06
CA ALA A 603 3.05 -36.83 16.07
C ALA A 603 3.33 -37.33 17.51
N LYS A 604 3.42 -38.65 17.72
CA LYS A 604 3.70 -39.26 19.04
C LYS A 604 5.03 -38.81 19.66
N VAL A 605 6.05 -38.53 18.84
CA VAL A 605 7.35 -38.04 19.34
C VAL A 605 7.35 -36.55 19.71
N CYS A 606 6.21 -35.85 19.57
CA CYS A 606 6.09 -34.44 19.93
C CYS A 606 6.27 -34.21 21.44
N ILE A 607 7.16 -33.27 21.76
CA ILE A 607 7.49 -32.84 23.13
C ILE A 607 6.80 -31.54 23.54
N GLU A 608 5.85 -31.05 22.75
CA GLU A 608 4.99 -29.91 23.10
C GLU A 608 5.74 -28.60 23.42
N CYS A 609 6.95 -28.43 22.86
CA CYS A 609 7.78 -27.23 23.05
C CYS A 609 7.20 -25.92 22.46
N LYS A 610 6.09 -26.00 21.70
CA LYS A 610 5.41 -24.89 21.01
C LYS A 610 6.29 -24.05 20.05
N LEU A 611 7.47 -24.55 19.67
CA LEU A 611 8.31 -23.88 18.67
C LEU A 611 7.63 -23.77 17.30
N CYS A 612 6.79 -24.73 16.93
CA CYS A 612 6.00 -24.66 15.70
C CYS A 612 5.04 -23.46 15.66
N ASN A 613 4.48 -23.04 16.81
CA ASN A 613 3.63 -21.86 16.91
C ASN A 613 4.48 -20.60 16.76
N LYS A 614 5.58 -20.49 17.51
CA LYS A 614 6.49 -19.33 17.47
C LYS A 614 7.11 -19.09 16.10
N ASN A 615 7.35 -20.16 15.33
CA ASN A 615 7.92 -20.08 14.00
C ASN A 615 6.86 -20.09 12.88
N CYS A 616 5.56 -20.04 13.23
CA CYS A 616 4.51 -19.93 12.24
C CYS A 616 4.44 -18.46 11.76
N PRO A 617 4.65 -18.18 10.47
CA PRO A 617 4.53 -16.81 9.93
C PRO A 617 3.09 -16.25 10.01
N ASN A 618 2.12 -17.13 10.24
CA ASN A 618 0.70 -16.81 10.29
C ASN A 618 0.13 -16.89 11.72
N ASP A 619 0.99 -16.99 12.74
CA ASP A 619 0.62 -17.04 14.16
C ASP A 619 -0.39 -18.15 14.51
N ILE A 620 -0.37 -19.23 13.72
CA ILE A 620 -1.26 -20.37 13.87
C ILE A 620 -0.77 -21.26 15.01
N GLN A 621 -1.70 -21.75 15.83
CA GLN A 621 -1.43 -22.66 16.95
C GLN A 621 -1.24 -24.11 16.47
N ILE A 622 -0.25 -24.35 15.60
CA ILE A 622 0.07 -25.65 15.00
C ILE A 622 0.28 -26.77 16.04
N ALA A 623 0.83 -26.44 17.21
CA ALA A 623 1.03 -27.40 18.29
C ALA A 623 -0.27 -28.09 18.70
N ASP A 624 -1.39 -27.35 18.72
CA ASP A 624 -2.68 -27.88 19.17
C ASP A 624 -3.19 -28.97 18.22
N LEU A 625 -3.01 -28.78 16.90
CA LEU A 625 -3.27 -29.81 15.89
C LEU A 625 -2.39 -31.05 16.10
N ILE A 626 -1.09 -30.87 16.34
CA ILE A 626 -0.17 -32.01 16.55
C ILE A 626 -0.51 -32.76 17.85
N VAL A 627 -0.89 -32.04 18.91
CA VAL A 627 -1.31 -32.63 20.19
C VAL A 627 -2.61 -33.40 20.04
N ALA A 628 -3.61 -32.84 19.34
CA ALA A 628 -4.86 -33.54 19.06
C ALA A 628 -4.61 -34.88 18.34
N ILE A 629 -3.73 -34.89 17.34
CA ILE A 629 -3.34 -36.11 16.61
C ILE A 629 -2.56 -37.08 17.50
N LYS A 630 -1.61 -36.58 18.31
CA LYS A 630 -0.83 -37.37 19.28
C LYS A 630 -1.74 -38.08 20.27
N GLU A 631 -2.78 -37.41 20.75
CA GLU A 631 -3.75 -37.92 21.73
C GLU A 631 -4.86 -38.77 21.10
N GLY A 632 -4.89 -38.88 19.76
CA GLY A 632 -5.94 -39.61 19.04
C GLY A 632 -7.33 -38.95 19.12
N LYS A 633 -7.38 -37.64 19.40
CA LYS A 633 -8.63 -36.86 19.44
C LYS A 633 -9.19 -36.67 18.03
N GLU A 634 -10.52 -36.61 17.92
CA GLU A 634 -11.15 -36.14 16.69
C GLU A 634 -10.82 -34.66 16.44
N ILE A 635 -10.60 -34.30 15.17
CA ILE A 635 -10.32 -32.93 14.75
C ILE A 635 -11.57 -32.07 14.97
N GLY A 636 -11.49 -31.13 15.91
CA GLY A 636 -12.58 -30.23 16.27
C GLY A 636 -12.55 -28.91 15.50
N ALA A 637 -13.40 -27.97 15.91
CA ALA A 637 -13.53 -26.65 15.26
C ALA A 637 -12.22 -25.84 15.28
N ASN A 638 -11.43 -25.94 16.37
CA ASN A 638 -10.15 -25.25 16.51
C ASN A 638 -9.11 -25.79 15.53
N GLU A 639 -8.98 -27.12 15.43
CA GLU A 639 -8.06 -27.78 14.50
C GLU A 639 -8.48 -27.56 13.05
N ILE A 640 -9.78 -27.55 12.75
CA ILE A 640 -10.32 -27.16 11.43
C ILE A 640 -9.89 -25.73 11.08
N SER A 641 -9.95 -24.79 12.03
CA SER A 641 -9.48 -23.41 11.83
C SER A 641 -7.96 -23.37 11.55
N ILE A 642 -7.16 -24.15 12.28
CA ILE A 642 -5.72 -24.31 12.04
C ILE A 642 -5.44 -24.83 10.62
N LEU A 643 -6.14 -25.88 10.20
CA LEU A 643 -6.00 -26.48 8.87
C LEU A 643 -6.37 -25.47 7.77
N LYS A 644 -7.48 -24.75 7.89
CA LYS A 644 -7.93 -23.72 6.93
C LYS A 644 -6.92 -22.60 6.75
N ASN A 645 -6.34 -22.12 7.85
CA ASN A 645 -5.42 -20.99 7.83
C ASN A 645 -3.97 -21.38 7.48
N CYS A 646 -3.62 -22.66 7.53
CA CYS A 646 -2.26 -23.11 7.26
C CYS A 646 -1.86 -22.94 5.80
N ALA A 647 -0.81 -22.16 5.57
CA ALA A 647 -0.21 -21.91 4.26
C ALA A 647 0.68 -23.06 3.75
N MET A 648 0.85 -24.13 4.52
CA MET A 648 1.66 -25.31 4.19
C MET A 648 3.12 -25.00 3.80
N CYS A 649 3.70 -23.97 4.42
CA CYS A 649 5.04 -23.49 4.08
C CYS A 649 6.20 -24.31 4.63
N GLY A 650 5.96 -25.15 5.64
CA GLY A 650 6.98 -26.02 6.24
C GLY A 650 7.95 -25.35 7.22
N LEU A 651 7.90 -24.03 7.44
CA LEU A 651 8.83 -23.35 8.36
C LEU A 651 8.81 -23.90 9.80
N CYS A 652 7.64 -24.30 10.28
CA CYS A 652 7.49 -24.90 11.60
C CYS A 652 8.23 -26.24 11.74
N GLN A 653 8.37 -27.00 10.65
CA GLN A 653 9.02 -28.31 10.64
C GLN A 653 10.55 -28.18 10.64
N GLU A 654 11.09 -27.15 9.98
CA GLU A 654 12.53 -26.83 9.97
C GLU A 654 13.07 -26.54 11.39
N LYS A 655 12.21 -25.99 12.26
CA LYS A 655 12.54 -25.63 13.65
C LYS A 655 12.06 -26.66 14.67
N CYS A 656 11.48 -27.78 14.24
CA CYS A 656 11.02 -28.83 15.13
C CYS A 656 12.24 -29.63 15.65
N PRO A 657 12.51 -29.67 16.96
CA PRO A 657 13.65 -30.42 17.52
C PRO A 657 13.52 -31.94 17.31
N LYS A 658 12.30 -32.42 17.06
CA LYS A 658 11.97 -33.82 16.79
C LYS A 658 11.78 -34.12 15.30
N LYS A 659 12.00 -33.15 14.42
CA LYS A 659 11.92 -33.28 12.95
C LYS A 659 10.61 -33.89 12.44
N ILE A 660 9.49 -33.60 13.12
CA ILE A 660 8.15 -34.00 12.69
C ILE A 660 7.85 -33.34 11.34
N ASN A 661 7.38 -34.09 10.33
CA ASN A 661 6.97 -33.52 9.05
C ASN A 661 5.58 -32.87 9.16
N ILE A 662 5.52 -31.71 9.81
CA ILE A 662 4.27 -30.99 10.10
C ILE A 662 3.52 -30.61 8.82
N LYS A 663 4.23 -30.24 7.74
CA LYS A 663 3.58 -29.92 6.46
C LYS A 663 2.79 -31.11 5.92
N GLU A 664 3.34 -32.30 6.03
CA GLU A 664 2.67 -33.53 5.61
C GLU A 664 1.50 -33.89 6.53
N VAL A 665 1.65 -33.69 7.85
CA VAL A 665 0.55 -33.85 8.81
C VAL A 665 -0.65 -32.99 8.40
N VAL A 666 -0.42 -31.70 8.14
CA VAL A 666 -1.47 -30.76 7.71
C VAL A 666 -2.06 -31.16 6.37
N ARG A 667 -1.25 -31.61 5.40
CA ARG A 667 -1.73 -32.05 4.07
C ARG A 667 -2.73 -33.18 4.20
N VAL A 668 -2.34 -34.26 4.90
CA VAL A 668 -3.18 -35.44 5.09
C VAL A 668 -4.47 -35.08 5.83
N GLU A 669 -4.39 -34.25 6.88
CA GLU A 669 -5.58 -33.83 7.62
C GLU A 669 -6.52 -32.95 6.80
N LYS A 670 -6.00 -32.03 5.97
CA LYS A 670 -6.82 -31.27 5.03
C LYS A 670 -7.60 -32.21 4.09
N GLU A 671 -6.91 -33.18 3.51
CA GLU A 671 -7.50 -34.16 2.58
C GLU A 671 -8.57 -35.03 3.27
N ARG A 672 -8.30 -35.54 4.48
CA ARG A 672 -9.26 -36.34 5.27
C ARG A 672 -10.53 -35.56 5.61
N ASN A 673 -10.41 -34.25 5.80
CA ASN A 673 -11.52 -33.35 6.10
C ASN A 673 -12.15 -32.74 4.83
N GLY A 674 -11.84 -33.25 3.64
CA GLY A 674 -12.40 -32.78 2.37
C GLY A 674 -12.02 -31.34 2.00
N MET A 675 -10.95 -30.80 2.60
CA MET A 675 -10.47 -29.46 2.32
C MET A 675 -9.61 -29.47 1.04
N LYS A 676 -10.25 -29.22 -0.11
CA LYS A 676 -9.54 -28.99 -1.37
C LYS A 676 -9.19 -27.50 -1.48
N ASP A 677 -7.92 -27.18 -1.64
CA ASP A 677 -7.49 -25.81 -1.94
C ASP A 677 -7.77 -25.53 -3.44
N GLU A 678 -8.94 -24.99 -3.79
CA GLU A 678 -9.20 -24.49 -5.15
C GLU A 678 -8.49 -23.14 -5.35
N ILE A 679 -7.25 -23.20 -5.84
CA ILE A 679 -6.47 -21.99 -6.13
C ILE A 679 -6.74 -21.56 -7.56
N LYS A 680 -7.52 -20.48 -7.72
CA LYS A 680 -7.60 -19.76 -8.99
C LYS A 680 -6.27 -19.05 -9.24
N PHE A 681 -5.61 -19.37 -10.35
CA PHE A 681 -4.41 -18.66 -10.79
C PHE A 681 -4.80 -17.48 -11.67
N LEU A 682 -4.00 -16.41 -11.62
CA LEU A 682 -4.14 -15.23 -12.47
C LEU A 682 -3.68 -15.52 -13.90
N THR A 683 -4.33 -14.92 -14.88
CA THR A 683 -3.85 -14.82 -16.27
C THR A 683 -2.65 -13.87 -16.36
N LYS A 684 -2.01 -13.77 -17.54
CA LYS A 684 -0.91 -12.81 -17.75
C LYS A 684 -1.40 -11.37 -17.57
N GLU A 685 -2.57 -11.05 -18.08
CA GLU A 685 -3.19 -9.73 -17.98
C GLU A 685 -3.54 -9.39 -16.54
N GLU A 686 -4.14 -10.34 -15.80
CA GLU A 686 -4.47 -10.16 -14.37
C GLU A 686 -3.20 -10.02 -13.50
N ILE A 687 -2.11 -10.72 -13.83
CA ILE A 687 -0.79 -10.51 -13.20
C ILE A 687 -0.33 -9.08 -13.45
N LEU A 688 -0.40 -8.62 -14.71
CA LEU A 688 0.04 -7.29 -15.05
C LEU A 688 -0.78 -6.24 -14.29
N GLU A 689 -2.10 -6.32 -14.30
CA GLU A 689 -2.96 -5.40 -13.53
C GLU A 689 -2.64 -5.42 -12.02
N SER A 690 -2.38 -6.59 -11.44
CA SER A 690 -2.07 -6.73 -10.02
C SER A 690 -0.72 -6.11 -9.65
N ILE A 691 0.31 -6.28 -10.51
CA ILE A 691 1.60 -5.61 -10.34
C ILE A 691 1.45 -4.08 -10.50
N GLY A 692 0.48 -3.60 -11.28
CA GLY A 692 0.24 -2.16 -11.49
C GLY A 692 -0.18 -1.42 -10.22
N LYS A 693 -0.68 -2.16 -9.22
CA LYS A 693 -0.99 -1.68 -7.87
C LYS A 693 0.24 -1.63 -6.96
N CYS A 694 1.33 -2.29 -7.34
CA CYS A 694 2.54 -2.35 -6.55
C CYS A 694 3.26 -1.00 -6.54
N ILE A 695 3.64 -0.53 -5.35
CA ILE A 695 4.47 0.67 -5.18
C ILE A 695 5.97 0.37 -5.17
N PHE A 696 6.36 -0.87 -5.51
CA PHE A 696 7.73 -1.37 -5.57
C PHE A 696 8.60 -1.04 -4.35
N CYS A 697 8.04 -1.15 -3.13
CA CYS A 697 8.75 -0.74 -1.91
C CYS A 697 9.84 -1.71 -1.42
N GLY A 698 9.90 -2.95 -1.96
CA GLY A 698 10.85 -3.99 -1.54
C GLY A 698 10.54 -4.68 -0.20
N ARG A 699 9.54 -4.22 0.56
CA ARG A 699 9.22 -4.78 1.90
C ARG A 699 8.89 -6.27 1.85
N CYS A 700 8.22 -6.73 0.80
CA CYS A 700 7.91 -8.15 0.59
C CYS A 700 9.16 -9.04 0.44
N GLU A 701 10.26 -8.50 -0.09
CA GLU A 701 11.54 -9.21 -0.23
C GLU A 701 12.21 -9.37 1.13
N SER A 702 12.24 -8.30 1.94
CA SER A 702 12.81 -8.33 3.30
C SER A 702 12.07 -9.29 4.23
N TRP A 703 10.77 -9.50 4.02
CA TRP A 703 9.95 -10.45 4.78
C TRP A 703 9.98 -11.86 4.20
N CYS A 704 10.57 -12.06 3.01
CA CYS A 704 10.62 -13.37 2.37
C CYS A 704 11.74 -14.22 3.01
N PRO A 705 11.43 -15.37 3.64
CA PRO A 705 12.45 -16.23 4.26
C PRO A 705 13.39 -16.86 3.22
N LYS A 706 12.99 -16.90 1.95
CA LYS A 706 13.82 -17.38 0.83
C LYS A 706 14.49 -16.24 0.06
N GLN A 707 14.28 -14.99 0.48
CA GLN A 707 14.86 -13.80 -0.15
C GLN A 707 14.63 -13.76 -1.67
N ILE A 708 13.41 -14.08 -2.09
CA ILE A 708 13.01 -13.96 -3.50
C ILE A 708 12.97 -12.46 -3.84
N PRO A 709 13.66 -12.01 -4.91
CA PRO A 709 13.70 -10.60 -5.29
C PRO A 709 12.42 -10.21 -6.05
N ILE A 710 11.29 -10.16 -5.34
CA ILE A 710 9.94 -9.93 -5.90
C ILE A 710 9.85 -8.65 -6.76
N VAL A 711 10.50 -7.54 -6.38
CA VAL A 711 10.51 -6.31 -7.19
C VAL A 711 11.26 -6.53 -8.50
N SER A 712 12.37 -7.27 -8.47
CA SER A 712 13.09 -7.65 -9.69
C SER A 712 12.26 -8.60 -10.57
N VAL A 713 11.59 -9.60 -9.98
CA VAL A 713 10.65 -10.48 -10.70
C VAL A 713 9.57 -9.65 -11.39
N PHE A 714 8.98 -8.69 -10.67
CA PHE A 714 7.94 -7.84 -11.23
C PHE A 714 8.49 -6.94 -12.34
N THR A 715 9.69 -6.39 -12.17
CA THR A 715 10.36 -5.59 -13.20
C THR A 715 10.62 -6.40 -14.47
N GLU A 716 11.03 -7.67 -14.34
CA GLU A 716 11.24 -8.58 -15.47
C GLU A 716 9.92 -8.87 -16.22
N ILE A 717 8.83 -9.13 -15.49
CA ILE A 717 7.49 -9.30 -16.07
C ILE A 717 6.99 -8.01 -16.73
N TYR A 718 7.32 -6.86 -16.15
CA TYR A 718 6.89 -5.53 -16.63
C TYR A 718 7.76 -4.95 -17.73
N LYS A 719 8.87 -5.60 -18.11
CA LYS A 719 9.89 -5.02 -18.99
C LYS A 719 9.32 -4.38 -20.26
N ASP A 720 8.32 -5.00 -20.88
CA ASP A 720 7.71 -4.51 -22.12
C ASP A 720 6.82 -3.28 -21.85
N ARG A 721 6.09 -3.25 -20.72
CA ARG A 721 5.34 -2.06 -20.29
C ARG A 721 6.28 -0.91 -19.96
N LEU A 722 7.38 -1.17 -19.23
CA LEU A 722 8.38 -0.16 -18.90
C LEU A 722 9.07 0.39 -20.15
N ALA A 723 9.40 -0.45 -21.11
CA ALA A 723 10.00 -0.01 -22.38
C ALA A 723 9.05 0.85 -23.22
N ASN A 724 7.74 0.57 -23.14
CA ASN A 724 6.69 1.30 -23.85
C ASN A 724 6.07 2.45 -23.03
N ASP A 725 6.52 2.66 -21.79
CA ASP A 725 6.12 3.78 -20.94
C ASP A 725 6.73 5.07 -21.48
N LYS A 726 6.09 5.61 -22.53
CA LYS A 726 6.43 6.85 -23.21
C LYS A 726 5.17 7.70 -23.28
N ALA A 727 5.18 8.82 -22.57
CA ALA A 727 4.12 9.81 -22.61
C ALA A 727 4.74 11.22 -22.69
N LYS A 728 3.87 12.22 -22.72
CA LYS A 728 4.27 13.61 -22.56
C LYS A 728 3.64 14.20 -21.33
N ILE A 729 4.33 15.12 -20.69
CA ILE A 729 3.84 15.84 -19.51
C ILE A 729 4.00 17.32 -19.75
N SER A 730 2.99 18.11 -19.39
CA SER A 730 3.14 19.57 -19.38
C SER A 730 4.17 19.94 -18.31
N PRO A 731 5.26 20.68 -18.60
CA PRO A 731 6.14 21.20 -17.57
C PRO A 731 5.35 21.99 -16.51
N GLY A 732 5.92 22.10 -15.32
CA GLY A 732 5.34 22.95 -14.27
C GLY A 732 5.29 24.40 -14.72
N ARG A 733 4.09 24.93 -14.95
CA ARG A 733 3.93 26.29 -15.48
C ARG A 733 4.07 27.39 -14.43
N GLY A 734 4.17 27.06 -13.14
CA GLY A 734 4.25 28.05 -12.07
C GLY A 734 2.90 28.69 -11.74
N ALA A 735 2.92 29.99 -11.45
CA ALA A 735 1.77 30.72 -10.94
C ALA A 735 0.61 30.85 -11.96
N ILE A 736 -0.61 30.88 -11.44
CA ILE A 736 -1.81 31.20 -12.22
C ILE A 736 -1.84 32.71 -12.50
N GLN A 737 -2.06 33.10 -13.76
CA GLN A 737 -2.00 34.49 -14.19
C GLN A 737 -3.24 35.27 -13.73
N ASP A 738 -3.09 36.57 -13.48
CA ASP A 738 -4.22 37.40 -13.04
C ASP A 738 -5.29 37.53 -14.13
N VAL A 739 -4.91 37.47 -15.41
CA VAL A 739 -5.85 37.40 -16.54
C VAL A 739 -6.74 36.16 -16.48
N GLU A 740 -6.20 35.01 -16.08
CA GLU A 740 -7.00 33.78 -15.93
C GLU A 740 -7.94 33.92 -14.74
N ILE A 741 -7.46 34.45 -13.61
CA ILE A 741 -8.29 34.69 -12.43
C ILE A 741 -9.45 35.64 -12.75
N ARG A 742 -9.24 36.71 -13.53
CA ARG A 742 -10.32 37.61 -13.96
C ARG A 742 -11.39 36.88 -14.79
N ASN A 743 -10.98 35.92 -15.61
CA ASN A 743 -11.90 35.15 -16.46
C ASN A 743 -12.74 34.13 -15.66
N VAL A 744 -12.20 33.60 -14.55
CA VAL A 744 -12.88 32.52 -13.80
C VAL A 744 -13.37 32.91 -12.40
N GLY A 745 -12.95 34.05 -11.85
CA GLY A 745 -13.25 34.44 -10.47
C GLY A 745 -14.74 34.51 -10.17
N GLN A 746 -15.49 35.23 -11.01
CA GLN A 746 -16.95 35.33 -10.88
C GLN A 746 -17.66 33.97 -10.98
N PRO A 747 -17.48 33.18 -12.06
CA PRO A 747 -18.19 31.91 -12.18
C PRO A 747 -17.78 30.87 -11.13
N ILE A 748 -16.56 30.91 -10.57
CA ILE A 748 -16.18 30.09 -9.40
C ILE A 748 -16.97 30.51 -8.17
N VAL A 749 -17.00 31.81 -7.84
CA VAL A 749 -17.67 32.33 -6.64
C VAL A 749 -19.18 32.12 -6.69
N PHE A 750 -19.77 32.26 -7.87
CA PHE A 750 -21.20 32.01 -8.06
C PHE A 750 -21.56 30.53 -8.15
N GLY A 751 -20.56 29.65 -8.31
CA GLY A 751 -20.73 28.21 -8.40
C GLY A 751 -21.12 27.70 -9.79
N GLU A 752 -21.05 28.54 -10.82
CA GLU A 752 -21.29 28.16 -12.22
C GLU A 752 -20.16 27.30 -12.79
N ILE A 753 -18.92 27.56 -12.36
CA ILE A 753 -17.85 26.57 -12.43
C ILE A 753 -18.02 25.66 -11.20
N PRO A 754 -18.27 24.35 -11.38
CA PRO A 754 -18.60 23.44 -10.28
C PRO A 754 -17.56 23.39 -9.17
N GLY A 755 -16.29 23.56 -9.51
CA GLY A 755 -15.24 23.80 -8.54
C GLY A 755 -13.84 23.62 -9.11
N ILE A 756 -12.86 23.88 -8.24
CA ILE A 756 -11.44 23.59 -8.46
C ILE A 756 -11.11 22.26 -7.76
N LEU A 757 -10.57 21.29 -8.50
CA LEU A 757 -10.03 20.06 -7.97
C LEU A 757 -8.50 20.11 -8.03
N ALA A 758 -7.84 20.17 -6.89
CA ALA A 758 -6.39 20.17 -6.79
C ALA A 758 -5.87 18.79 -6.36
N ALA A 759 -5.37 17.99 -7.29
CA ALA A 759 -4.79 16.67 -6.98
C ALA A 759 -3.28 16.74 -6.84
N VAL A 760 -2.80 16.49 -5.63
CA VAL A 760 -1.40 16.73 -5.22
C VAL A 760 -0.88 15.55 -4.39
N GLY A 761 0.39 15.61 -3.99
CA GLY A 761 0.96 14.64 -3.05
C GLY A 761 1.72 13.48 -3.68
N CYS A 762 1.75 12.35 -2.98
CA CYS A 762 2.67 11.24 -3.24
C CYS A 762 2.03 10.11 -4.05
N SER A 763 2.77 9.02 -4.29
CA SER A 763 2.41 7.96 -5.24
C SER A 763 2.00 6.63 -4.60
N ILE A 764 1.41 6.66 -3.40
CA ILE A 764 0.86 5.45 -2.73
C ILE A 764 -0.63 5.31 -3.05
N TRP A 765 -0.96 5.22 -4.34
CA TRP A 765 -2.33 5.09 -4.81
C TRP A 765 -2.85 3.67 -4.58
N PRO A 766 -4.06 3.48 -4.01
CA PRO A 766 -4.62 2.15 -3.71
C PRO A 766 -4.65 1.18 -4.88
N ASN A 767 -5.06 1.65 -6.07
CA ASN A 767 -5.11 0.84 -7.28
C ASN A 767 -4.23 1.38 -8.41
N GLY A 768 -3.08 2.00 -8.06
CA GLY A 768 -2.13 2.55 -9.04
C GLY A 768 -2.51 3.93 -9.59
N GLY A 769 -1.60 4.53 -10.37
CA GLY A 769 -1.74 5.90 -10.88
C GLY A 769 -2.92 6.09 -11.85
N LYS A 770 -3.31 5.04 -12.58
CA LYS A 770 -4.47 5.03 -13.47
C LYS A 770 -5.74 5.50 -12.79
N GLU A 771 -5.95 5.05 -11.56
CA GLU A 771 -7.14 5.33 -10.79
C GLU A 771 -7.27 6.83 -10.50
N LEU A 772 -6.14 7.50 -10.21
CA LEU A 772 -6.11 8.95 -10.08
C LEU A 772 -6.45 9.62 -11.42
N GLY A 773 -5.84 9.17 -12.52
CA GLY A 773 -6.14 9.66 -13.86
C GLY A 773 -7.62 9.58 -14.22
N GLU A 774 -8.29 8.47 -13.90
CA GLU A 774 -9.74 8.28 -14.08
C GLU A 774 -10.57 9.27 -13.24
N ILE A 775 -10.15 9.55 -12.00
CA ILE A 775 -10.77 10.58 -11.16
C ILE A 775 -10.65 11.95 -11.84
N LEU A 776 -9.44 12.34 -12.22
CA LEU A 776 -9.19 13.65 -12.84
C LEU A 776 -10.00 13.82 -14.12
N GLU A 777 -9.99 12.81 -15.01
CA GLU A 777 -10.70 12.87 -16.28
C GLU A 777 -12.21 13.01 -16.11
N GLU A 778 -12.81 12.34 -15.11
CA GLU A 778 -14.23 12.47 -14.81
C GLU A 778 -14.60 13.93 -14.44
N PHE A 779 -13.76 14.61 -13.65
CA PHE A 779 -14.01 15.99 -13.24
C PHE A 779 -13.70 17.01 -14.35
N ILE A 780 -12.68 16.77 -15.17
CA ILE A 780 -12.42 17.56 -16.38
C ILE A 780 -13.65 17.54 -17.30
N LYS A 781 -14.21 16.36 -17.60
CA LYS A 781 -15.42 16.20 -18.43
C LYS A 781 -16.66 16.88 -17.85
N ARG A 782 -16.65 17.17 -16.54
CA ARG A 782 -17.72 17.86 -15.82
C ARG A 782 -17.43 19.36 -15.64
N ASN A 783 -16.51 19.93 -16.42
CA ASN A 783 -16.16 21.36 -16.40
C ASN A 783 -15.57 21.85 -15.07
N PHE A 784 -14.97 20.97 -14.26
CA PHE A 784 -14.13 21.41 -13.16
C PHE A 784 -12.82 21.99 -13.70
N ILE A 785 -12.20 22.88 -12.93
CA ILE A 785 -10.81 23.27 -13.13
C ILE A 785 -9.96 22.24 -12.40
N VAL A 786 -9.18 21.44 -13.12
CA VAL A 786 -8.29 20.46 -12.49
C VAL A 786 -6.87 21.01 -12.44
N VAL A 787 -6.26 20.94 -11.25
CA VAL A 787 -4.88 21.37 -11.02
C VAL A 787 -4.11 20.22 -10.41
N VAL A 788 -2.88 20.00 -10.88
CA VAL A 788 -2.00 18.92 -10.44
C VAL A 788 -0.60 19.42 -10.13
N SER A 789 0.07 18.73 -9.21
CA SER A 789 1.48 18.95 -8.88
C SER A 789 2.17 17.65 -8.47
N GLY A 790 3.50 17.67 -8.41
CA GLY A 790 4.30 16.57 -7.86
C GLY A 790 4.01 15.21 -8.50
N CYS A 791 3.94 14.15 -7.69
CA CYS A 791 3.71 12.80 -8.21
C CYS A 791 2.30 12.64 -8.84
N SER A 792 1.33 13.44 -8.44
CA SER A 792 -0.02 13.43 -9.02
C SER A 792 -0.03 13.98 -10.45
N ALA A 793 0.79 15.00 -10.75
CA ALA A 793 0.99 15.47 -12.12
C ALA A 793 1.60 14.37 -13.02
N MET A 794 2.54 13.59 -12.47
CA MET A 794 3.14 12.47 -13.19
C MET A 794 2.12 11.36 -13.49
N ALA A 795 1.22 11.05 -12.56
CA ALA A 795 0.14 10.08 -12.78
C ALA A 795 -0.86 10.53 -13.85
N ALA A 796 -1.09 11.84 -14.00
CA ALA A 796 -1.92 12.38 -15.07
C ALA A 796 -1.30 12.20 -16.47
N ALA A 797 0.03 12.08 -16.56
CA ALA A 797 0.74 11.77 -17.80
C ALA A 797 0.72 10.26 -18.11
N SER A 798 1.13 9.41 -17.15
CA SER A 798 1.08 7.96 -17.33
C SER A 798 1.20 7.14 -16.04
N ASP A 799 0.86 5.85 -16.15
CA ASP A 799 0.90 4.82 -15.11
C ASP A 799 1.66 3.55 -15.57
N TYR A 800 2.77 3.70 -16.29
CA TYR A 800 3.50 2.64 -17.01
C TYR A 800 2.83 2.15 -18.31
N SER A 801 1.68 2.70 -18.68
CA SER A 801 0.94 2.27 -19.88
C SER A 801 1.23 3.10 -21.13
N GLY A 802 1.74 4.32 -20.98
CA GLY A 802 1.94 5.28 -22.08
C GLY A 802 0.65 5.82 -22.74
N THR A 803 -0.56 5.37 -22.34
CA THR A 803 -1.78 5.56 -23.15
C THR A 803 -2.84 6.51 -22.57
N HIS A 804 -2.77 6.83 -21.27
CA HIS A 804 -3.81 7.63 -20.61
C HIS A 804 -3.69 9.15 -20.89
N ASN A 805 -2.45 9.66 -20.97
CA ASN A 805 -2.03 11.06 -21.02
C ASN A 805 -3.13 12.13 -21.12
N LEU A 806 -3.41 12.80 -20.00
CA LEU A 806 -4.41 13.88 -19.93
C LEU A 806 -3.92 15.20 -20.53
N PHE A 807 -2.61 15.46 -20.55
CA PHE A 807 -2.06 16.74 -21.03
C PHE A 807 -2.11 16.88 -22.55
N GLU A 808 -2.17 15.77 -23.29
CA GLU A 808 -2.38 15.80 -24.75
C GLU A 808 -3.86 15.89 -25.13
N LYS A 809 -4.77 15.57 -24.18
CA LYS A 809 -6.23 15.54 -24.42
C LYS A 809 -6.93 16.84 -24.06
N TYR A 810 -6.42 17.58 -23.08
CA TYR A 810 -7.07 18.76 -22.51
C TYR A 810 -6.10 19.94 -22.47
N GLY A 811 -6.63 21.17 -22.46
CA GLY A 811 -5.83 22.40 -22.42
C GLY A 811 -5.25 22.68 -21.03
N GLY A 812 -4.24 23.55 -20.98
CA GLY A 812 -3.57 23.96 -19.73
C GLY A 812 -3.93 25.34 -19.19
N ASN A 813 -4.97 25.99 -19.73
CA ASN A 813 -5.55 27.22 -19.16
C ASN A 813 -6.21 26.92 -17.80
N PHE A 814 -6.07 27.83 -16.84
CA PHE A 814 -6.83 27.77 -15.58
C PHE A 814 -8.30 28.15 -15.86
N GLY A 815 -9.07 27.16 -16.32
CA GLY A 815 -10.45 27.32 -16.76
C GLY A 815 -11.22 25.99 -16.76
N PRO A 816 -12.54 26.03 -16.93
CA PRO A 816 -13.38 24.84 -16.85
C PRO A 816 -13.00 23.83 -17.94
N GLY A 817 -12.88 22.55 -17.56
CA GLY A 817 -12.59 21.47 -18.50
C GLY A 817 -11.11 21.38 -18.93
N ASN A 818 -10.21 21.99 -18.16
CA ASN A 818 -8.77 21.97 -18.39
C ASN A 818 -8.01 21.31 -17.23
N ILE A 819 -6.75 20.94 -17.50
CA ILE A 819 -5.81 20.39 -16.51
C ILE A 819 -4.53 21.23 -16.46
N VAL A 820 -4.23 21.77 -15.28
CA VAL A 820 -3.09 22.65 -15.07
C VAL A 820 -2.01 21.93 -14.25
N ASN A 821 -0.82 21.74 -14.81
CA ASN A 821 0.35 21.32 -14.02
C ASN A 821 1.10 22.54 -13.48
N VAL A 822 0.99 22.82 -12.18
CA VAL A 822 1.72 23.96 -11.57
C VAL A 822 3.21 23.66 -11.36
N GLY A 823 3.60 22.40 -11.21
CA GLY A 823 4.99 21.98 -11.07
C GLY A 823 5.25 20.99 -9.95
N SER A 824 6.41 21.12 -9.30
CA SER A 824 6.83 20.26 -8.19
C SER A 824 6.00 20.50 -6.92
N CYS A 825 6.30 19.78 -5.82
CA CYS A 825 5.51 19.93 -4.59
C CYS A 825 5.54 21.37 -4.02
N VAL A 826 6.61 22.15 -4.24
CA VAL A 826 6.68 23.54 -3.78
C VAL A 826 5.80 24.48 -4.62
N ALA A 827 5.43 24.08 -5.84
CA ALA A 827 4.48 24.81 -6.67
C ALA A 827 3.02 24.70 -6.18
N ASN A 828 2.74 23.93 -5.12
CA ASN A 828 1.41 23.91 -4.47
C ASN A 828 1.01 25.28 -3.91
N SER A 829 1.98 26.14 -3.59
CA SER A 829 1.76 27.52 -3.19
C SER A 829 1.00 28.33 -4.24
N HIS A 830 1.14 28.01 -5.53
CA HIS A 830 0.39 28.65 -6.62
C HIS A 830 -1.09 28.24 -6.64
N ILE A 831 -1.43 27.08 -6.10
CA ILE A 831 -2.82 26.59 -6.02
C ILE A 831 -3.58 27.36 -4.94
N THR A 832 -2.99 27.50 -3.75
CA THR A 832 -3.55 28.35 -2.69
C THR A 832 -3.50 29.82 -3.09
N GLY A 833 -2.42 30.24 -3.76
CA GLY A 833 -2.30 31.55 -4.37
C GLY A 833 -3.43 31.87 -5.36
N ALA A 834 -3.86 30.92 -6.19
CA ALA A 834 -5.01 31.11 -7.08
C ALA A 834 -6.31 31.37 -6.30
N ALA A 835 -6.56 30.63 -5.21
CA ALA A 835 -7.73 30.88 -4.36
C ALA A 835 -7.69 32.26 -3.67
N MET A 836 -6.50 32.69 -3.20
CA MET A 836 -6.28 34.02 -2.64
C MET A 836 -6.48 35.12 -3.68
N LYS A 837 -5.97 34.93 -4.90
CA LYS A 837 -6.17 35.84 -6.04
C LYS A 837 -7.64 35.96 -6.43
N VAL A 838 -8.45 34.91 -6.33
CA VAL A 838 -9.91 35.04 -6.53
C VAL A 838 -10.50 36.01 -5.51
N ALA A 839 -10.14 35.91 -4.24
CA ALA A 839 -10.61 36.84 -3.20
C ALA A 839 -10.09 38.28 -3.45
N ASN A 840 -8.82 38.43 -3.81
CA ASN A 840 -8.20 39.73 -4.01
C ASN A 840 -8.63 40.41 -5.32
N ILE A 841 -8.54 39.73 -6.46
CA ILE A 841 -8.78 40.33 -7.79
C ILE A 841 -10.27 40.47 -8.07
N PHE A 842 -11.06 39.41 -7.86
CA PHE A 842 -12.48 39.45 -8.17
C PHE A 842 -13.29 40.14 -7.06
N ALA A 843 -13.02 39.83 -5.79
CA ALA A 843 -13.77 40.40 -4.67
C ALA A 843 -13.12 41.60 -3.99
N LYS A 844 -11.98 42.09 -4.52
CA LYS A 844 -11.27 43.29 -4.03
C LYS A 844 -10.94 43.23 -2.55
N ARG A 845 -10.67 42.03 -2.02
CA ARG A 845 -10.28 41.84 -0.63
C ARG A 845 -8.80 42.16 -0.44
N ASN A 846 -8.49 42.95 0.57
CA ASN A 846 -7.12 43.29 0.92
C ASN A 846 -6.38 42.01 1.32
N LEU A 847 -5.25 41.75 0.66
CA LEU A 847 -4.43 40.58 0.92
C LEU A 847 -3.44 40.83 2.05
N ARG A 848 -2.90 42.04 2.16
CA ARG A 848 -1.78 42.39 3.05
C ARG A 848 -2.07 42.03 4.52
N ALA A 849 -1.37 41.03 5.07
CA ALA A 849 -1.46 40.62 6.48
C ALA A 849 -2.89 40.29 6.98
N ASN A 850 -3.77 39.81 6.11
CA ASN A 850 -5.22 39.72 6.36
C ASN A 850 -5.77 38.28 6.29
N PHE A 851 -5.07 37.34 6.91
CA PHE A 851 -5.34 35.89 6.78
C PHE A 851 -6.79 35.49 7.07
N GLU A 852 -7.35 35.91 8.21
CA GLU A 852 -8.70 35.50 8.64
C GLU A 852 -9.80 35.88 7.62
N GLU A 853 -9.75 37.09 7.06
CA GLU A 853 -10.76 37.56 6.11
C GLU A 853 -10.70 36.80 4.78
N ILE A 854 -9.48 36.56 4.28
CA ILE A 854 -9.29 35.82 3.03
C ILE A 854 -9.70 34.36 3.20
N ALA A 855 -9.35 33.74 4.32
CA ALA A 855 -9.74 32.37 4.64
C ALA A 855 -11.27 32.23 4.80
N ASP A 856 -11.93 33.18 5.48
CA ASP A 856 -13.40 33.21 5.57
C ASP A 856 -14.06 33.39 4.20
N TYR A 857 -13.51 34.26 3.35
CA TYR A 857 -14.01 34.43 1.98
C TYR A 857 -13.94 33.12 1.20
N ILE A 858 -12.78 32.45 1.22
CA ILE A 858 -12.55 31.18 0.52
C ILE A 858 -13.49 30.09 1.06
N LEU A 859 -13.58 29.91 2.38
CA LEU A 859 -14.46 28.94 3.04
C LEU A 859 -15.92 29.08 2.59
N ASN A 860 -16.39 30.32 2.44
CA ASN A 860 -17.80 30.60 2.20
C ASN A 860 -18.17 30.75 0.72
N ARG A 861 -17.21 31.01 -0.18
CA ARG A 861 -17.49 31.38 -1.59
C ARG A 861 -16.70 30.64 -2.65
N VAL A 862 -15.49 30.15 -2.34
CA VAL A 862 -14.62 29.53 -3.36
C VAL A 862 -14.79 28.01 -3.32
N GLY A 863 -15.55 27.47 -4.28
CA GLY A 863 -15.75 26.03 -4.43
C GLY A 863 -14.46 25.33 -4.87
N ALA A 864 -13.72 24.77 -3.92
CA ALA A 864 -12.46 24.07 -4.17
C ALA A 864 -12.33 22.85 -3.26
N VAL A 865 -11.54 21.86 -3.69
CA VAL A 865 -11.17 20.68 -2.90
C VAL A 865 -9.78 20.17 -3.28
N GLY A 866 -8.97 19.86 -2.27
CA GLY A 866 -7.69 19.17 -2.42
C GLY A 866 -7.87 17.65 -2.40
N LEU A 867 -7.10 16.93 -3.21
CA LEU A 867 -7.06 15.47 -3.24
C LEU A 867 -5.62 14.98 -3.08
N VAL A 868 -5.37 14.24 -2.01
CA VAL A 868 -4.11 13.53 -1.73
C VAL A 868 -4.38 12.02 -1.80
N TRP A 869 -4.64 11.52 -3.01
CA TRP A 869 -5.03 10.11 -3.19
C TRP A 869 -3.91 9.13 -2.79
N GLY A 870 -2.66 9.52 -2.99
CA GLY A 870 -1.48 8.71 -2.65
C GLY A 870 -0.76 9.14 -1.38
N ALA A 871 -1.48 9.37 -0.27
CA ALA A 871 -0.93 9.84 1.01
C ALA A 871 0.29 9.04 1.51
N MET A 872 1.36 9.75 1.88
CA MET A 872 2.62 9.17 2.42
C MET A 872 3.40 10.15 3.30
N SER A 873 3.90 11.25 2.71
CA SER A 873 4.92 12.08 3.35
C SER A 873 4.35 13.03 4.40
N ALA A 874 5.18 13.46 5.35
CA ALA A 874 4.84 14.53 6.28
C ALA A 874 4.59 15.88 5.57
N LYS A 875 5.21 16.10 4.40
CA LYS A 875 4.96 17.27 3.54
C LYS A 875 3.52 17.36 3.06
N ALA A 876 2.90 16.22 2.74
CA ALA A 876 1.49 16.23 2.38
C ALA A 876 0.58 16.61 3.58
N VAL A 877 1.00 16.28 4.82
CA VAL A 877 0.29 16.69 6.05
C VAL A 877 0.37 18.20 6.24
N SER A 878 1.55 18.80 6.10
CA SER A 878 1.72 20.26 6.23
C SER A 878 0.97 21.01 5.13
N ILE A 879 1.10 20.58 3.87
CA ILE A 879 0.33 21.14 2.74
C ILE A 879 -1.17 21.10 3.06
N GLY A 880 -1.67 19.95 3.50
CA GLY A 880 -3.08 19.75 3.84
C GLY A 880 -3.55 20.67 4.97
N ASN A 881 -2.76 20.83 6.04
CA ASN A 881 -3.11 21.73 7.15
C ASN A 881 -3.17 23.20 6.69
N GLY A 882 -2.29 23.63 5.78
CA GLY A 882 -2.34 25.01 5.24
C GLY A 882 -3.59 25.26 4.40
N VAL A 883 -3.94 24.29 3.54
CA VAL A 883 -5.16 24.33 2.70
C VAL A 883 -6.43 24.31 3.58
N MET A 884 -6.47 23.45 4.60
CA MET A 884 -7.58 23.39 5.56
C MET A 884 -7.71 24.69 6.36
N ARG A 885 -6.61 25.34 6.74
CA ARG A 885 -6.64 26.64 7.43
C ARG A 885 -7.22 27.75 6.57
N LEU A 886 -7.07 27.68 5.24
CA LEU A 886 -7.72 28.59 4.29
C LEU A 886 -9.21 28.26 4.06
N GLY A 887 -9.76 27.26 4.75
CA GLY A 887 -11.16 26.85 4.58
C GLY A 887 -11.41 25.98 3.33
N ILE A 888 -10.35 25.42 2.74
CA ILE A 888 -10.46 24.52 1.60
C ILE A 888 -10.42 23.06 2.10
N PRO A 889 -11.42 22.23 1.75
CA PRO A 889 -11.44 20.84 2.16
C PRO A 889 -10.36 20.00 1.47
N VAL A 890 -9.84 19.00 2.19
CA VAL A 890 -8.85 18.03 1.72
C VAL A 890 -9.40 16.62 1.87
N ILE A 891 -9.41 15.87 0.77
CA ILE A 891 -9.68 14.44 0.74
C ILE A 891 -8.35 13.71 0.63
N GLU A 892 -8.12 12.78 1.55
CA GLU A 892 -6.95 11.90 1.53
C GLU A 892 -7.36 10.50 1.08
N GLY A 893 -6.44 9.78 0.45
CA GLY A 893 -6.65 8.36 0.18
C GLY A 893 -6.67 7.51 1.46
N PRO A 894 -6.87 6.19 1.33
CA PRO A 894 -7.07 5.29 2.47
C PRO A 894 -5.91 5.29 3.48
N GLN A 895 -4.69 5.55 3.01
CA GLN A 895 -3.52 5.62 3.88
C GLN A 895 -3.47 6.91 4.73
N GLY A 896 -4.27 7.93 4.38
CA GLY A 896 -4.37 9.21 5.09
C GLY A 896 -4.81 9.08 6.55
N ILE A 897 -5.53 7.99 6.91
CA ILE A 897 -5.82 7.65 8.31
C ILE A 897 -4.57 7.58 9.20
N LYS A 898 -3.38 7.33 8.62
CA LYS A 898 -2.10 7.32 9.33
C LYS A 898 -1.55 8.72 9.66
N TYR A 899 -2.17 9.79 9.15
CA TYR A 899 -1.91 11.18 9.51
C TYR A 899 -2.63 11.63 10.79
N ARG A 900 -3.20 10.67 11.53
CA ARG A 900 -3.74 10.78 12.90
C ARG A 900 -5.08 11.46 13.04
N LYS A 901 -5.48 12.37 12.14
CA LYS A 901 -6.76 13.07 12.24
C LYS A 901 -7.46 13.34 10.91
N GLY A 902 -8.79 13.37 10.93
CA GLY A 902 -9.64 14.10 9.97
C GLY A 902 -10.29 15.32 10.64
N LEU A 903 -10.83 16.25 9.86
CA LEU A 903 -11.60 17.41 10.35
C LEU A 903 -13.04 17.31 9.82
N ARG A 904 -13.94 16.81 10.66
CA ARG A 904 -15.26 16.30 10.31
C ARG A 904 -16.38 17.22 10.81
N GLY A 905 -17.26 17.67 9.91
CA GLY A 905 -18.46 18.44 10.29
C GLY A 905 -19.69 17.60 10.66
N ASP A 906 -19.64 16.28 10.50
CA ASP A 906 -20.74 15.34 10.83
C ASP A 906 -20.54 14.59 12.17
N VAL A 907 -19.41 14.79 12.84
CA VAL A 907 -19.14 14.23 14.17
C VAL A 907 -19.67 15.18 15.23
N GLU A 908 -20.37 14.67 16.25
CA GLU A 908 -20.88 15.47 17.38
C GLU A 908 -19.73 16.22 18.06
N ASN A 909 -19.89 17.53 18.23
CA ASN A 909 -18.83 18.39 18.74
C ASN A 909 -19.05 18.60 20.24
N PRO A 910 -18.16 18.10 21.11
CA PRO A 910 -18.29 18.28 22.55
C PRO A 910 -18.19 19.76 22.95
N TYR A 911 -17.67 20.65 22.09
CA TYR A 911 -17.76 22.10 22.28
C TYR A 911 -19.20 22.65 22.11
N GLU A 912 -20.18 21.84 21.69
CA GLU A 912 -21.59 22.23 21.51
C GLU A 912 -22.43 22.17 22.78
N ASN A 913 -22.15 21.22 23.66
CA ASN A 913 -22.88 21.01 24.90
C ASN A 913 -21.98 21.40 26.06
N ASN A 914 -22.07 22.64 26.58
CA ASN A 914 -21.41 23.16 27.80
C ASN A 914 -20.32 22.22 28.38
N SER A 915 -19.25 21.98 27.63
CA SER A 915 -18.27 20.98 28.06
C SER A 915 -17.36 21.62 29.08
N GLU A 916 -17.05 20.85 30.11
CA GLU A 916 -16.14 21.15 31.22
C GLU A 916 -14.70 21.53 30.77
N ILE A 917 -14.43 21.66 29.46
CA ILE A 917 -13.14 22.08 28.89
C ILE A 917 -12.97 23.60 28.92
N PHE A 918 -14.06 24.37 28.80
CA PHE A 918 -14.05 25.83 28.93
C PHE A 918 -14.96 26.24 30.08
N ASP A 919 -14.41 26.32 31.29
CA ASP A 919 -15.07 26.93 32.45
C ASP A 919 -15.46 28.41 32.20
N TYR A 920 -14.87 29.03 31.15
CA TYR A 920 -15.29 30.29 30.57
C TYR A 920 -16.35 30.06 29.48
N GLY A 921 -17.61 30.30 29.82
CA GLY A 921 -18.75 30.02 28.96
C GLY A 921 -18.63 30.53 27.51
N ARG A 922 -19.09 29.71 26.57
CA ARG A 922 -19.30 29.95 25.11
C ARG A 922 -19.73 31.40 24.77
N LYS A 923 -20.51 32.03 25.65
CA LYS A 923 -21.01 33.42 25.52
C LYS A 923 -19.89 34.47 25.44
N ASN A 924 -18.69 34.20 25.97
CA ASN A 924 -17.56 35.14 25.93
C ASN A 924 -16.64 34.95 24.70
N LEU A 925 -16.79 33.84 23.95
CA LEU A 925 -15.91 33.49 22.82
C LEU A 925 -16.45 33.89 21.44
N GLY A 926 -17.64 34.51 21.38
CA GLY A 926 -18.23 35.01 20.12
C GLY A 926 -18.55 33.94 19.07
N LEU A 927 -18.62 32.67 19.45
CA LEU A 927 -18.88 31.55 18.53
C LEU A 927 -20.36 31.45 18.17
N LEU A 928 -20.63 31.22 16.88
CA LEU A 928 -21.95 30.84 16.38
C LEU A 928 -22.19 29.34 16.58
N ASP A 929 -23.47 28.93 16.56
CA ASP A 929 -23.81 27.52 16.38
C ASP A 929 -23.18 27.02 15.07
N ARG A 930 -22.83 25.72 15.00
CA ARG A 930 -21.92 25.14 13.99
C ARG A 930 -22.17 25.60 12.54
N TRP A 931 -23.44 25.67 12.17
CA TRP A 931 -23.91 26.01 10.83
C TRP A 931 -24.65 27.34 10.76
N LYS A 932 -24.46 28.23 11.74
CA LYS A 932 -24.92 29.61 11.63
C LYS A 932 -23.81 30.49 11.05
N CYS A 933 -24.23 31.50 10.32
CA CYS A 933 -23.36 32.53 9.75
C CYS A 933 -23.96 33.90 10.07
N TYR A 934 -23.11 34.92 10.04
CA TYR A 934 -23.56 36.29 9.92
C TYR A 934 -23.79 36.63 8.45
N ASN A 935 -24.76 37.50 8.19
CA ASN A 935 -24.89 38.20 6.94
C ASN A 935 -23.95 39.42 6.96
N ALA A 936 -22.93 39.41 6.11
CA ALA A 936 -21.91 40.47 6.05
C ALA A 936 -22.52 41.86 5.77
N ALA A 937 -23.66 41.93 5.08
CA ALA A 937 -24.29 43.20 4.73
C ALA A 937 -24.96 43.92 5.92
N ASN A 938 -25.55 43.18 6.87
CA ASN A 938 -26.40 43.77 7.93
C ASN A 938 -26.15 43.20 9.35
N GLY A 939 -25.24 42.26 9.51
CA GLY A 939 -24.89 41.66 10.81
C GLY A 939 -25.88 40.59 11.32
N GLU A 940 -26.95 40.30 10.58
CA GLU A 940 -27.97 39.33 11.00
C GLU A 940 -27.43 37.91 11.03
N ILE A 941 -27.74 37.18 12.10
CA ILE A 941 -27.39 35.75 12.21
C ILE A 941 -28.49 34.93 11.51
N PHE A 942 -28.09 34.01 10.63
CA PHE A 942 -29.01 33.11 9.93
C PHE A 942 -28.46 31.67 9.88
N ASP A 943 -29.38 30.71 9.68
CA ASP A 943 -29.03 29.30 9.52
C ASP A 943 -28.49 29.05 8.10
N SER A 944 -27.23 28.61 8.03
CA SER A 944 -26.53 28.16 6.83
C SER A 944 -26.56 26.62 6.73
N GLU A 945 -26.18 26.11 5.58
CA GLU A 945 -26.01 24.68 5.31
C GLU A 945 -24.63 24.15 5.70
N PRO A 946 -24.47 22.81 5.84
CA PRO A 946 -23.18 22.19 6.08
C PRO A 946 -22.31 22.08 4.81
N SER A 947 -21.93 23.22 4.22
CA SER A 947 -21.06 23.25 3.03
C SER A 947 -19.82 24.16 3.24
N PRO A 948 -18.59 23.65 3.02
CA PRO A 948 -18.26 22.23 2.85
C PRO A 948 -18.58 21.43 4.12
N LEU A 949 -18.94 20.15 3.98
CA LEU A 949 -19.33 19.28 5.10
C LEU A 949 -18.13 18.84 5.96
N HIS A 950 -16.98 18.63 5.35
CA HIS A 950 -15.73 18.28 6.03
C HIS A 950 -14.64 19.24 5.59
N LEU A 951 -13.61 19.43 6.41
CA LEU A 951 -12.35 20.03 5.97
C LEU A 951 -11.25 18.98 5.74
N GLY A 952 -11.28 17.85 6.44
CA GLY A 952 -10.32 16.78 6.28
C GLY A 952 -11.01 15.43 6.35
N TYR A 953 -10.85 14.60 5.33
CA TYR A 953 -11.50 13.28 5.27
C TYR A 953 -10.61 12.25 4.57
N ALA A 954 -10.41 11.08 5.18
CA ALA A 954 -9.69 9.97 4.57
C ALA A 954 -10.68 8.99 3.90
N ALA A 955 -10.77 9.07 2.57
CA ALA A 955 -11.65 8.23 1.75
C ALA A 955 -11.06 6.84 1.51
N LYS A 956 -11.92 5.82 1.45
CA LYS A 956 -11.55 4.40 1.32
C LYS A 956 -11.51 3.93 -0.12
N THR A 957 -12.36 4.48 -0.98
CA THR A 957 -12.50 4.02 -2.37
C THR A 957 -12.60 5.18 -3.35
N LYS A 958 -12.32 4.91 -4.62
CA LYS A 958 -12.49 5.88 -5.71
C LYS A 958 -13.93 6.41 -5.75
N GLU A 959 -14.91 5.53 -5.59
CA GLU A 959 -16.34 5.86 -5.64
C GLU A 959 -16.71 6.89 -4.56
N GLU A 960 -16.19 6.71 -3.34
CA GLU A 960 -16.36 7.66 -2.25
C GLU A 960 -15.72 9.01 -2.57
N VAL A 961 -14.50 9.02 -3.12
CA VAL A 961 -13.82 10.25 -3.56
C VAL A 961 -14.63 11.00 -4.62
N MET A 962 -15.15 10.31 -5.63
CA MET A 962 -15.97 10.92 -6.67
C MET A 962 -17.16 11.68 -6.06
N ILE A 963 -17.87 11.04 -5.13
CA ILE A 963 -19.03 11.64 -4.45
C ILE A 963 -18.58 12.82 -3.58
N LEU A 964 -17.50 12.67 -2.81
CA LEU A 964 -17.01 13.71 -1.91
C LEU A 964 -16.52 14.96 -2.65
N ILE A 965 -15.84 14.85 -3.79
CA ILE A 965 -15.35 16.02 -4.55
C ILE A 965 -16.52 16.94 -4.95
N SER A 966 -17.59 16.37 -5.50
CA SER A 966 -18.77 17.15 -5.91
C SER A 966 -19.53 17.74 -4.72
N LYS A 967 -19.56 17.03 -3.58
CA LYS A 967 -20.21 17.49 -2.36
C LYS A 967 -19.42 18.61 -1.66
N LEU A 968 -18.10 18.44 -1.54
CA LEU A 968 -17.22 19.34 -0.79
C LEU A 968 -16.90 20.63 -1.56
N THR A 969 -17.35 20.79 -2.80
CA THR A 969 -17.23 22.04 -3.58
C THR A 969 -18.45 22.96 -3.46
N LEU A 970 -19.55 22.50 -2.85
CA LEU A 970 -20.68 23.35 -2.48
C LEU A 970 -20.25 24.41 -1.46
N ARG A 971 -20.76 25.64 -1.63
CA ARG A 971 -20.40 26.79 -0.78
C ARG A 971 -21.64 27.60 -0.40
N PRO A 972 -21.76 28.12 0.83
CA PRO A 972 -22.91 28.91 1.25
C PRO A 972 -23.18 30.12 0.33
N GLY A 973 -22.11 30.72 -0.22
CA GLY A 973 -22.17 31.84 -1.14
C GLY A 973 -22.51 31.50 -2.60
N ASP A 974 -22.77 30.23 -2.96
CA ASP A 974 -23.20 29.89 -4.33
C ASP A 974 -24.48 30.67 -4.68
N ASN A 975 -24.58 31.21 -5.89
CA ASN A 975 -25.86 31.73 -6.36
C ASN A 975 -26.81 30.57 -6.69
N THR A 976 -28.09 30.87 -6.92
CA THR A 976 -29.11 29.85 -7.18
C THR A 976 -28.80 28.97 -8.40
N LYS A 977 -28.29 29.58 -9.49
CA LYS A 977 -27.93 28.88 -10.72
C LYS A 977 -26.74 27.94 -10.51
N GLY A 978 -25.67 28.44 -9.90
CA GLY A 978 -24.47 27.67 -9.60
C GLY A 978 -24.73 26.54 -8.60
N ARG A 979 -25.56 26.79 -7.58
CA ARG A 979 -26.01 25.74 -6.68
C ARG A 979 -26.75 24.63 -7.43
N SER A 980 -27.67 24.99 -8.32
CA SER A 980 -28.40 24.02 -9.16
C SER A 980 -27.45 23.18 -10.03
N ILE A 981 -26.42 23.80 -10.62
CA ILE A 981 -25.38 23.09 -11.40
C ILE A 981 -24.61 22.10 -10.51
N LYS A 982 -24.11 22.55 -9.34
CA LYS A 982 -23.36 21.70 -8.41
C LYS A 982 -24.21 20.54 -7.87
N LEU A 983 -25.47 20.78 -7.52
CA LEU A 983 -26.40 19.73 -7.09
C LEU A 983 -26.69 18.73 -8.21
N SER A 984 -26.83 19.19 -9.46
CA SER A 984 -26.98 18.29 -10.60
C SER A 984 -25.77 17.37 -10.75
N HIS A 985 -24.55 17.90 -10.62
CA HIS A 985 -23.34 17.07 -10.64
C HIS A 985 -23.27 16.10 -9.45
N TYR A 986 -23.61 16.56 -8.24
CA TYR A 986 -23.62 15.71 -7.05
C TYR A 986 -24.57 14.51 -7.20
N ILE A 987 -25.79 14.77 -7.68
CA ILE A 987 -26.80 13.73 -7.89
C ILE A 987 -26.36 12.77 -9.01
N ASP A 988 -25.86 13.27 -10.13
CA ASP A 988 -25.41 12.44 -11.25
C ASP A 988 -24.22 11.54 -10.86
N ILE A 989 -23.24 12.09 -10.15
CA ILE A 989 -22.11 11.34 -9.61
C ILE A 989 -22.58 10.30 -8.58
N TYR A 990 -23.51 10.67 -7.70
CA TYR A 990 -24.07 9.72 -6.72
C TYR A 990 -24.81 8.56 -7.41
N ARG A 991 -25.58 8.83 -8.48
CA ARG A 991 -26.24 7.79 -9.28
C ARG A 991 -25.23 6.86 -9.96
N LYS A 992 -24.10 7.40 -10.42
CA LYS A 992 -23.05 6.64 -11.11
C LYS A 992 -22.19 5.82 -10.15
N TYR A 993 -21.84 6.35 -8.98
CA TYR A 993 -20.84 5.76 -8.07
C TYR A 993 -21.37 5.34 -6.70
N GLY A 994 -22.58 5.73 -6.31
CA GLY A 994 -23.14 5.45 -4.98
C GLY A 994 -23.68 4.03 -4.78
N GLY A 995 -23.69 3.19 -5.83
CA GLY A 995 -24.11 1.78 -5.74
C GLY A 995 -25.61 1.53 -5.53
N LYS A 996 -26.43 2.59 -5.41
CA LYS A 996 -27.89 2.51 -5.18
C LYS A 996 -28.73 2.54 -6.48
N GLY A 997 -28.09 2.60 -7.65
CA GLY A 997 -28.74 2.56 -8.96
C GLY A 997 -29.00 3.92 -9.60
N LYS A 998 -29.42 3.89 -10.87
CA LYS A 998 -29.52 5.07 -11.76
C LYS A 998 -30.51 6.15 -11.30
N TYR A 999 -31.51 5.79 -10.49
CA TYR A 999 -32.54 6.71 -10.01
C TYR A 999 -32.36 7.11 -8.53
N ALA A 1000 -31.25 6.70 -7.90
CA ALA A 1000 -31.00 7.03 -6.51
C ALA A 1000 -30.71 8.52 -6.30
N PHE A 1001 -30.98 9.00 -5.10
CA PHE A 1001 -30.65 10.34 -4.64
C PHE A 1001 -29.80 10.26 -3.38
N PRO A 1002 -28.90 11.23 -3.13
CA PRO A 1002 -28.18 11.32 -1.86
C PRO A 1002 -29.13 11.46 -0.67
N ASP A 1003 -28.87 10.70 0.39
CA ASP A 1003 -29.74 10.67 1.58
C ASP A 1003 -29.79 12.02 2.33
N ASP A 1004 -28.83 12.91 2.09
CA ASP A 1004 -28.71 14.22 2.75
C ASP A 1004 -28.86 15.40 1.78
N LEU A 1005 -29.50 15.17 0.63
CA LEU A 1005 -29.71 16.18 -0.42
C LEU A 1005 -30.46 17.43 0.09
N ASP A 1006 -31.44 17.26 0.97
CA ASP A 1006 -32.23 18.35 1.57
C ASP A 1006 -31.38 19.34 2.40
N LYS A 1007 -30.21 18.91 2.87
CA LYS A 1007 -29.28 19.78 3.60
C LYS A 1007 -28.66 20.85 2.69
N PHE A 1008 -28.55 20.60 1.39
CA PHE A 1008 -27.83 21.46 0.45
C PHE A 1008 -28.75 22.29 -0.46
N ILE A 1009 -30.06 22.03 -0.44
CA ILE A 1009 -31.08 22.84 -1.11
C ILE A 1009 -31.52 23.94 -0.13
N ARG A 1010 -31.38 25.22 -0.53
CA ARG A 1010 -31.76 26.37 0.31
C ARG A 1010 -33.09 26.97 -0.12
N ALA A 1011 -33.36 27.01 -1.42
CA ALA A 1011 -34.61 27.53 -1.98
C ALA A 1011 -35.03 26.72 -3.20
N ASP A 1012 -36.29 26.88 -3.65
CA ASP A 1012 -36.82 26.17 -4.82
C ASP A 1012 -35.98 26.36 -6.08
N GLY A 1013 -35.35 27.54 -6.25
CA GLY A 1013 -34.49 27.80 -7.40
C GLY A 1013 -33.20 26.98 -7.42
N ASP A 1014 -32.74 26.46 -6.28
CA ASP A 1014 -31.55 25.60 -6.23
C ASP A 1014 -31.84 24.22 -6.86
N ILE A 1015 -33.11 23.84 -7.00
CA ILE A 1015 -33.52 22.52 -7.48
C ILE A 1015 -33.18 22.38 -8.98
N PRO A 1016 -32.42 21.35 -9.40
CA PRO A 1016 -32.17 21.08 -10.81
C PRO A 1016 -33.45 20.78 -11.59
N MET A 1017 -33.70 21.55 -12.65
CA MET A 1017 -34.95 21.48 -13.43
C MET A 1017 -35.29 20.07 -13.94
N ALA A 1018 -34.28 19.32 -14.41
CA ALA A 1018 -34.46 18.00 -15.01
C ALA A 1018 -34.99 16.92 -14.04
N MET A 1019 -34.96 17.17 -12.74
CA MET A 1019 -35.32 16.23 -11.67
C MET A 1019 -36.12 16.93 -10.56
N SER A 1020 -36.83 18.01 -10.91
CA SER A 1020 -37.55 18.86 -9.96
C SER A 1020 -38.63 18.10 -9.18
N ASP A 1021 -39.42 17.28 -9.86
CA ASP A 1021 -40.59 16.63 -9.26
C ASP A 1021 -40.16 15.62 -8.19
N GLU A 1022 -39.20 14.78 -8.52
CA GLU A 1022 -38.60 13.77 -7.64
C GLU A 1022 -37.95 14.41 -6.40
N ILE A 1023 -37.20 15.51 -6.59
CA ILE A 1023 -36.57 16.23 -5.48
C ILE A 1023 -37.62 16.86 -4.57
N LYS A 1024 -38.68 17.46 -5.13
CA LYS A 1024 -39.77 18.05 -4.33
C LYS A 1024 -40.48 17.02 -3.47
N GLU A 1025 -40.61 15.77 -3.93
CA GLU A 1025 -41.13 14.67 -3.11
C GLU A 1025 -40.20 14.34 -1.93
N ILE A 1026 -38.88 14.26 -2.17
CA ILE A 1026 -37.87 14.04 -1.12
C ILE A 1026 -37.90 15.18 -0.08
N LEU A 1027 -37.95 16.43 -0.53
CA LEU A 1027 -38.00 17.59 0.35
C LEU A 1027 -39.26 17.58 1.24
N LYS A 1028 -40.42 17.20 0.67
CA LYS A 1028 -41.66 17.02 1.43
C LYS A 1028 -41.52 15.91 2.47
N ALA A 1029 -40.95 14.76 2.09
CA ALA A 1029 -40.74 13.64 3.00
C ALA A 1029 -39.80 14.01 4.18
N ASN A 1030 -38.81 14.87 3.95
CA ASN A 1030 -37.85 15.30 4.96
C ASN A 1030 -38.31 16.53 5.78
N ASN A 1031 -39.57 16.99 5.63
CA ASN A 1031 -40.09 18.21 6.27
C ASN A 1031 -39.20 19.45 6.03
N TRP A 1032 -38.62 19.55 4.84
CA TRP A 1032 -37.70 20.62 4.49
C TRP A 1032 -38.40 21.98 4.47
N LYS A 1033 -37.66 23.01 4.88
CA LYS A 1033 -38.10 24.41 4.82
C LYS A 1033 -37.05 25.25 4.09
N PRO A 1034 -37.45 26.24 3.27
CA PRO A 1034 -36.52 27.17 2.66
C PRO A 1034 -35.64 27.88 3.69
N ARG A 1035 -34.34 27.97 3.39
CA ARG A 1035 -33.35 28.72 4.15
C ARG A 1035 -33.14 30.10 3.52
N LYS A 1036 -32.72 31.06 4.34
CA LYS A 1036 -32.37 32.39 3.86
C LYS A 1036 -31.06 32.33 3.06
N ILE A 1037 -31.05 32.93 1.88
CA ILE A 1037 -29.83 33.14 1.08
C ILE A 1037 -29.33 34.55 1.37
N ALA A 1038 -28.16 34.68 1.97
CA ALA A 1038 -27.53 35.94 2.37
C ALA A 1038 -26.01 35.85 2.18
N ASP A 1039 -25.30 36.98 2.32
CA ASP A 1039 -23.85 37.04 2.13
C ASP A 1039 -23.11 36.48 3.37
N PRO A 1040 -22.57 35.24 3.33
CA PRO A 1040 -22.18 34.53 4.56
C PRO A 1040 -20.78 34.89 5.05
N THR A 1041 -20.62 35.06 6.36
CA THR A 1041 -19.32 35.10 7.04
C THR A 1041 -19.43 34.47 8.43
N ILE A 1042 -18.37 33.81 8.91
CA ILE A 1042 -18.28 33.37 10.31
C ILE A 1042 -17.44 34.32 11.16
N VAL A 1043 -16.98 35.43 10.57
CA VAL A 1043 -16.13 36.42 11.20
C VAL A 1043 -16.98 37.63 11.59
N ARG A 1044 -17.20 37.82 12.89
CA ARG A 1044 -18.09 38.87 13.41
C ARG A 1044 -17.68 40.29 12.99
N ARG A 1045 -16.39 40.60 12.92
CA ARG A 1045 -15.93 41.94 12.50
C ARG A 1045 -16.30 42.27 11.04
N MET A 1046 -16.49 41.25 10.21
CA MET A 1046 -16.96 41.43 8.83
C MET A 1046 -18.49 41.61 8.75
N ALA A 1047 -19.20 41.29 9.83
CA ALA A 1047 -20.64 41.36 9.95
C ALA A 1047 -21.08 42.71 10.51
N ASN A 1048 -20.87 43.78 9.72
CA ASN A 1048 -21.45 45.12 9.84
C ASN A 1048 -20.56 46.05 9.00
N GLY A 1049 -21.10 46.73 7.99
CA GLY A 1049 -20.38 47.76 7.20
C GLY A 1049 -19.97 49.02 7.99
N LYS A 1050 -19.78 48.92 9.31
CA LYS A 1050 -19.25 49.94 10.20
C LYS A 1050 -17.99 49.40 10.86
N PHE A 1051 -16.86 49.52 10.17
CA PHE A 1051 -15.58 49.64 10.87
C PHE A 1051 -15.45 51.11 11.30
N ILE A 1052 -15.38 51.31 12.62
CA ILE A 1052 -14.54 52.35 13.24
C ILE A 1052 -13.26 51.63 13.64
#